data_AF-A0A9N8W0N9-F1
#
_entry.id   AF-A0A9N8W0N9-F1
#
_cell.length_a   1.000
_cell.length_b   1.000
_cell.length_c   1.000
_cell.angle_alpha   90.00
_cell.angle_beta   90.00
_cell.angle_gamma   90.00
#
_symmetry.space_group_name_H-M   'P 1'
#
loop_
_entity.id
_entity.type
_entity.pdbx_description
1 polymer ?
#
loop_
_entity_poly.entity_id
_entity_poly.type
_entity_poly.pdbx_seq_one_letter_code
_entity_poly.pdbx_strand_id
1 'polypeptide(L)'
;MSEVTNTNKGEASFYEFDTEKTILSLKIPENLLSQWFKGRTIALFICLDISGSMSGEPIKQAKQAILELLEGVFSSGACTEQDITCFFFDHNCTVVPFANDPELRWDNGGIQRYFKDKVNIRGGTDFTHVYREIVKHMPTVHTDLAVIFFTDGQTSKVQDQDNNAISSALSTFKHGTEVHTIGFSRYHDAAILSWLTKLGTKQGNFQYVETTVDIGKTMKTTLELLSLGDRNIFVKIGDNEAIQTAFDNEGCGRLVLTEENKSVRGKKVTILKDQEATGLETFTIESLRQVNEGDAEATLLTIPVMQSEITRLTNEIINNTGNREKLDEIKEQAENYDANLNIILEKSFKLKSAFRNETIRQCMDVKAMLHRFKDLLSDALKGTLSNEKIANFNNLAYKNVTQQRLKKKLDNRAIKNVDQMDAIEERLKNLVQTIDFDELDRTETEENKLTYACLLTTDNYIEAMREGECMCLTLDIGRSQAAIADPTQLIIKKINQTFMSSDAFMNSVRYALEETSGGDENVHGGFQGPSFSASVIQGIAREDITGILPLYINEKHWQIAKERIKPILGYMTTLDVFGYAYSQLTTVPFLVLGKALGDTSTDFRRKQLTLILDTCRALYKQSTYLREENKTLFEKYTKSPLNRTVDSVANHVVLLGHILCALQLGDITLTQVQQYLQEGLFTYAIEETIRRRLNRALPGIEEKFDDIQKFLGIDQKSLIDEPIKEFSESYAAFIKKAQESTRHEHNRYSIAFKTALGMKIDNTVSQESTVMDINALVPPTVRNTRYNGSSYTVPGSTSELLSKTQQLVLETVELILRFKQLFEWLITNNTTDITKFTEFYKFAPEKTPFATQFFAQLSPKARLATFIQAYKHRQNSARREAAKATPTTFFEPFSDATADQIISLQFDEYVSDQLKRQVDKIIDSYNKLTNNAVGLAFWQANSADEAAGVLMLDVKFRGAKVYTQAIKALQKPQTELAKEKIEMLIKGTWKGVKLFQDDFSKLPEKEIWIPSRQNLYRIIIAQKGSVNAATWIELLPSYKSYIEHQFDDEYLARRLHEAWEERELKRGH
;
A
#
# COMPACT_ATOMS: atom_id res chain seq x y z
N MET A 1 26.43 -47.67 -7.17
CA MET A 1 27.26 -47.07 -6.10
C MET A 1 28.29 -46.20 -6.79
N SER A 2 27.98 -44.92 -6.90
CA SER A 2 28.82 -43.88 -7.48
C SER A 2 28.53 -42.62 -6.68
N GLU A 3 29.60 -41.94 -6.29
CA GLU A 3 29.70 -40.95 -5.22
C GLU A 3 28.64 -39.83 -5.31
N VAL A 4 27.82 -39.74 -4.24
CA VAL A 4 27.08 -38.52 -3.90
C VAL A 4 28.03 -37.68 -3.06
N THR A 5 28.56 -36.63 -3.66
CA THR A 5 29.47 -35.66 -3.04
C THR A 5 28.74 -34.84 -1.96
N ASN A 6 28.90 -35.25 -0.70
CA ASN A 6 29.20 -34.43 0.49
C ASN A 6 28.66 -32.97 0.60
N THR A 7 27.35 -32.72 0.47
CA THR A 7 26.73 -31.37 0.56
C THR A 7 26.25 -30.93 1.97
N ASN A 8 26.65 -31.60 3.06
CA ASN A 8 26.15 -31.32 4.42
C ASN A 8 27.19 -30.71 5.40
N LYS A 9 28.21 -29.98 4.93
CA LYS A 9 29.17 -29.29 5.82
C LYS A 9 28.87 -27.78 5.88
N GLY A 10 28.74 -27.25 7.09
CA GLY A 10 28.69 -25.80 7.33
C GLY A 10 30.09 -25.19 7.26
N GLU A 11 30.16 -23.90 6.97
CA GLU A 11 31.41 -23.16 6.83
C GLU A 11 31.49 -22.07 7.88
N ALA A 12 32.66 -21.87 8.48
CA ALA A 12 32.90 -20.74 9.37
C ALA A 12 34.28 -20.13 9.10
N SER A 13 34.32 -18.83 8.90
CA SER A 13 35.54 -18.06 8.72
C SER A 13 35.61 -16.89 9.69
N PHE A 14 36.82 -16.49 10.09
CA PHE A 14 37.00 -15.33 10.96
C PHE A 14 38.12 -14.40 10.48
N TYR A 15 37.95 -13.11 10.72
CA TYR A 15 38.91 -12.06 10.38
C TYR A 15 39.20 -11.20 11.62
N GLU A 16 40.48 -11.04 11.97
CA GLU A 16 40.90 -10.17 13.05
C GLU A 16 40.91 -8.73 12.52
N PHE A 17 39.90 -7.95 12.89
CA PHE A 17 39.70 -6.60 12.34
C PHE A 17 40.65 -5.59 12.97
N ASP A 18 40.83 -5.62 14.29
CA ASP A 18 41.77 -4.80 15.03
C ASP A 18 42.21 -5.46 16.36
N THR A 19 42.94 -4.71 17.20
CA THR A 19 43.40 -5.18 18.52
C THR A 19 42.28 -5.47 19.51
N GLU A 20 41.03 -5.10 19.23
CA GLU A 20 39.86 -5.25 20.08
C GLU A 20 38.75 -6.14 19.47
N LYS A 21 38.71 -6.32 18.14
CA LYS A 21 37.57 -6.91 17.41
C LYS A 21 37.94 -8.07 16.47
N THR A 22 37.07 -9.09 16.44
CA THR A 22 37.13 -10.21 15.48
C THR A 22 35.77 -10.37 14.78
N ILE A 23 35.78 -10.51 13.45
CA ILE A 23 34.58 -10.77 12.65
C ILE A 23 34.46 -12.27 12.44
N LEU A 24 33.32 -12.86 12.78
CA LEU A 24 32.99 -14.26 12.54
C LEU A 24 31.86 -14.35 11.50
N SER A 25 32.12 -15.08 10.42
CA SER A 25 31.17 -15.37 9.34
C SER A 25 30.80 -16.85 9.40
N LEU A 26 29.50 -17.15 9.39
CA LEU A 26 28.94 -18.49 9.56
C LEU A 26 28.01 -18.81 8.39
N LYS A 27 28.11 -20.03 7.87
CA LYS A 27 27.20 -20.57 6.87
C LYS A 27 26.71 -21.95 7.30
N ILE A 28 25.40 -22.10 7.43
CA ILE A 28 24.74 -23.37 7.71
C ILE A 28 23.93 -23.86 6.51
N PRO A 29 23.68 -25.18 6.38
CA PRO A 29 22.89 -25.71 5.28
C PRO A 29 21.44 -25.18 5.25
N GLU A 30 20.96 -24.78 4.07
CA GLU A 30 19.61 -24.23 3.87
C GLU A 30 18.49 -25.24 4.22
N ASN A 31 18.74 -26.53 4.00
CA ASN A 31 17.84 -27.61 4.39
C ASN A 31 17.66 -27.69 5.93
N LEU A 32 18.71 -27.43 6.69
CA LEU A 32 18.68 -27.40 8.16
C LEU A 32 17.85 -26.22 8.64
N LEU A 33 18.03 -25.03 8.06
CA LEU A 33 17.16 -23.90 8.32
C LEU A 33 15.70 -24.26 8.04
N SER A 34 15.42 -24.77 6.85
CA SER A 34 14.06 -25.15 6.41
C SER A 34 13.42 -26.20 7.34
N GLN A 35 14.23 -27.09 7.92
CA GLN A 35 13.79 -28.05 8.93
C GLN A 35 13.50 -27.38 10.28
N TRP A 36 14.35 -26.44 10.72
CA TRP A 36 14.20 -25.74 11.99
C TRP A 36 13.02 -24.77 12.01
N PHE A 37 12.68 -24.16 10.86
CA PHE A 37 11.60 -23.19 10.76
C PHE A 37 10.78 -23.40 9.47
N LYS A 38 9.55 -23.93 9.62
CA LYS A 38 8.54 -24.13 8.55
C LYS A 38 7.44 -23.06 8.67
N GLY A 39 7.40 -22.12 7.71
CA GLY A 39 6.36 -21.08 7.61
C GLY A 39 6.40 -20.05 8.75
N ARG A 40 6.58 -18.76 8.44
CA ARG A 40 6.53 -17.70 9.45
C ARG A 40 5.10 -17.22 9.59
N THR A 41 4.48 -17.47 10.73
CA THR A 41 3.28 -16.75 11.20
C THR A 41 3.73 -15.68 12.17
N ILE A 42 3.34 -14.42 11.94
CA ILE A 42 3.59 -13.30 12.86
C ILE A 42 2.27 -12.85 13.49
N ALA A 43 2.30 -12.47 14.76
CA ALA A 43 1.25 -11.66 15.37
C ALA A 43 1.58 -10.18 15.22
N LEU A 44 0.54 -9.35 15.09
CA LEU A 44 0.69 -7.94 14.77
C LEU A 44 -0.07 -7.06 15.78
N PHE A 45 0.67 -6.23 16.50
CA PHE A 45 0.13 -5.20 17.40
C PHE A 45 0.25 -3.84 16.72
N ILE A 46 -0.87 -3.22 16.38
CA ILE A 46 -0.92 -1.90 15.73
C ILE A 46 -1.31 -0.85 16.76
N CYS A 47 -0.38 0.01 17.13
CA CYS A 47 -0.57 1.10 18.08
C CYS A 47 -0.77 2.41 17.33
N LEU A 48 -2.00 2.93 17.33
CA LEU A 48 -2.37 4.17 16.64
C LEU A 48 -2.70 5.27 17.66
N ASP A 49 -1.95 6.36 17.61
CA ASP A 49 -2.25 7.59 18.32
C ASP A 49 -3.55 8.20 17.73
N ILE A 50 -4.52 8.45 18.60
CA ILE A 50 -5.80 9.08 18.24
C ILE A 50 -5.98 10.44 18.93
N SER A 51 -4.90 11.04 19.42
CA SER A 51 -4.90 12.36 20.06
C SER A 51 -5.44 13.49 19.16
N GLY A 52 -5.73 14.64 19.77
CA GLY A 52 -6.24 15.81 19.07
C GLY A 52 -5.30 16.36 17.98
N SER A 53 -3.97 16.21 18.12
CA SER A 53 -3.00 16.66 17.11
C SER A 53 -3.13 15.90 15.80
N MET A 54 -3.55 14.63 15.87
CA MET A 54 -3.79 13.78 14.70
C MET A 54 -4.97 14.24 13.82
N SER A 55 -5.70 15.29 14.21
CA SER A 55 -6.87 15.77 13.47
C SER A 55 -6.56 16.22 12.03
N GLY A 56 -7.50 15.97 11.11
CA GLY A 56 -7.34 16.35 9.71
C GLY A 56 -6.65 15.25 8.89
N GLU A 57 -5.59 15.60 8.18
CA GLU A 57 -4.86 14.68 7.30
C GLU A 57 -4.03 13.60 8.04
N PRO A 58 -3.36 13.84 9.18
CA PRO A 58 -2.55 12.81 9.85
C PRO A 58 -3.33 11.52 10.14
N ILE A 59 -4.49 11.61 10.81
CA ILE A 59 -5.29 10.43 11.14
C ILE A 59 -5.88 9.75 9.89
N LYS A 60 -6.27 10.51 8.86
CA LYS A 60 -6.79 9.93 7.61
C LYS A 60 -5.72 9.11 6.91
N GLN A 61 -4.53 9.68 6.77
CA GLN A 61 -3.40 9.03 6.11
C GLN A 61 -2.88 7.84 6.92
N ALA A 62 -2.83 7.95 8.26
CA ALA A 62 -2.46 6.84 9.14
C ALA A 62 -3.45 5.66 9.04
N LYS A 63 -4.77 5.92 9.02
CA LYS A 63 -5.78 4.88 8.81
C LYS A 63 -5.63 4.20 7.45
N GLN A 64 -5.46 4.99 6.39
CA GLN A 64 -5.27 4.46 5.04
C GLN A 64 -4.01 3.60 4.95
N ALA A 65 -2.90 4.07 5.52
CA ALA A 65 -1.64 3.36 5.62
C ALA A 65 -1.75 2.03 6.38
N ILE A 66 -2.47 2.01 7.51
CA ILE A 66 -2.74 0.77 8.26
C ILE A 66 -3.56 -0.21 7.41
N LEU A 67 -4.59 0.25 6.69
CA LEU A 67 -5.38 -0.62 5.82
C LEU A 67 -4.54 -1.19 4.67
N GLU A 68 -3.69 -0.39 4.03
CA GLU A 68 -2.76 -0.85 2.98
C GLU A 68 -1.75 -1.88 3.52
N LEU A 69 -1.23 -1.66 4.73
CA LEU A 69 -0.35 -2.60 5.41
C LEU A 69 -1.06 -3.94 5.64
N LEU A 70 -2.28 -3.90 6.20
CA LEU A 70 -3.11 -5.08 6.47
C LEU A 70 -3.44 -5.86 5.19
N GLU A 71 -3.83 -5.17 4.12
CA GLU A 71 -4.07 -5.79 2.82
C GLU A 71 -2.84 -6.57 2.34
N GLY A 72 -1.66 -5.96 2.50
CA GLY A 72 -0.39 -6.57 2.15
C GLY A 72 -0.08 -7.84 2.94
N VAL A 73 -0.17 -7.81 4.27
CA VAL A 73 0.16 -8.98 5.10
C VAL A 73 -0.86 -10.12 4.96
N PHE A 74 -2.14 -9.81 4.69
CA PHE A 74 -3.13 -10.83 4.36
C PHE A 74 -2.87 -11.46 3.00
N SER A 75 -2.56 -10.65 1.98
CA SER A 75 -2.26 -11.13 0.62
C SER A 75 -0.99 -11.99 0.57
N SER A 76 -0.01 -11.72 1.43
CA SER A 76 1.21 -12.53 1.54
C SER A 76 1.05 -13.79 2.39
N GLY A 77 -0.07 -13.95 3.10
CA GLY A 77 -0.30 -15.04 4.04
C GLY A 77 0.62 -15.02 5.27
N ALA A 78 1.20 -13.86 5.60
CA ALA A 78 2.14 -13.71 6.73
C ALA A 78 1.44 -13.64 8.09
N CYS A 79 0.19 -13.18 8.10
CA CYS A 79 -0.64 -12.96 9.28
C CYS A 79 -2.10 -13.27 8.93
N THR A 80 -2.90 -13.70 9.90
CA THR A 80 -4.36 -13.81 9.76
C THR A 80 -5.07 -12.75 10.60
N GLU A 81 -6.37 -12.52 10.37
CA GLU A 81 -7.13 -11.56 11.18
C GLU A 81 -7.14 -11.92 12.67
N GLN A 82 -6.97 -13.20 13.03
CA GLN A 82 -6.97 -13.65 14.42
C GLN A 82 -5.71 -13.22 15.18
N ASP A 83 -4.62 -12.94 14.45
CA ASP A 83 -3.33 -12.61 15.03
C ASP A 83 -3.11 -11.09 15.16
N ILE A 84 -4.15 -10.28 14.89
CA ILE A 84 -4.07 -8.81 14.91
C ILE A 84 -4.79 -8.24 16.14
N THR A 85 -4.07 -7.34 16.83
CA THR A 85 -4.63 -6.52 17.89
C THR A 85 -4.31 -5.05 17.67
N CYS A 86 -5.33 -4.19 17.65
CA CYS A 86 -5.15 -2.75 17.54
C CYS A 86 -5.23 -2.07 18.91
N PHE A 87 -4.33 -1.14 19.18
CA PHE A 87 -4.25 -0.31 20.38
C PHE A 87 -4.45 1.15 19.96
N PHE A 88 -5.62 1.71 20.24
CA PHE A 88 -5.92 3.11 19.96
C PHE A 88 -5.70 3.94 21.22
N PHE A 89 -4.67 4.78 21.24
CA PHE A 89 -4.21 5.44 22.46
C PHE A 89 -4.33 6.97 22.42
N ASP A 90 -4.68 7.52 23.58
CA ASP A 90 -4.74 8.94 23.90
C ASP A 90 -4.20 9.17 25.33
N HIS A 91 -5.00 9.68 26.28
CA HIS A 91 -4.77 9.60 27.73
C HIS A 91 -5.23 8.25 28.33
N ASN A 92 -5.75 7.36 27.50
CA ASN A 92 -6.14 5.98 27.80
C ASN A 92 -5.85 5.11 26.56
N CYS A 93 -5.88 3.79 26.69
CA CYS A 93 -5.66 2.87 25.57
C CYS A 93 -6.88 1.96 25.36
N THR A 94 -7.50 2.04 24.19
CA THR A 94 -8.57 1.12 23.76
C THR A 94 -7.97 -0.03 22.96
N VAL A 95 -8.08 -1.25 23.49
CA VAL A 95 -7.54 -2.46 22.85
C VAL A 95 -8.65 -3.20 22.09
N VAL A 96 -8.37 -3.56 20.85
CA VAL A 96 -9.31 -4.21 19.93
C VAL A 96 -8.62 -5.42 19.28
N PRO A 97 -8.71 -6.60 19.91
CA PRO A 97 -8.29 -7.86 19.29
C PRO A 97 -9.33 -8.26 18.24
N PHE A 98 -8.91 -8.44 16.98
CA PHE A 98 -9.85 -8.79 15.90
C PHE A 98 -10.46 -10.18 16.08
N ALA A 99 -9.73 -11.10 16.72
CA ALA A 99 -10.23 -12.42 17.08
C ALA A 99 -11.52 -12.41 17.93
N ASN A 100 -11.77 -11.32 18.68
CA ASN A 100 -12.91 -11.23 19.61
C ASN A 100 -14.22 -10.77 18.94
N ASP A 101 -14.16 -10.26 17.70
CA ASP A 101 -15.33 -9.76 16.98
C ASP A 101 -15.49 -10.47 15.63
N PRO A 102 -16.51 -11.33 15.46
CA PRO A 102 -16.72 -12.05 14.21
C PRO A 102 -17.07 -11.14 13.02
N GLU A 103 -17.45 -9.88 13.26
CA GLU A 103 -17.69 -8.89 12.20
C GLU A 103 -16.40 -8.25 11.68
N LEU A 104 -15.29 -8.27 12.43
CA LEU A 104 -13.99 -7.70 12.04
C LEU A 104 -13.20 -8.64 11.13
N ARG A 105 -13.72 -8.90 9.93
CA ARG A 105 -13.04 -9.69 8.89
C ARG A 105 -12.62 -8.83 7.71
N TRP A 106 -11.56 -9.24 7.02
CA TRP A 106 -11.10 -8.53 5.83
C TRP A 106 -12.08 -8.71 4.66
N ASP A 107 -12.50 -9.95 4.41
CA ASP A 107 -13.35 -10.34 3.27
C ASP A 107 -14.75 -9.68 3.27
N ASN A 108 -15.30 -9.34 4.44
CA ASN A 108 -16.63 -8.73 4.57
C ASN A 108 -16.59 -7.19 4.70
N GLY A 109 -15.42 -6.59 4.51
CA GLY A 109 -15.23 -5.14 4.66
C GLY A 109 -15.38 -4.62 6.10
N GLY A 110 -15.37 -5.50 7.11
CA GLY A 110 -15.65 -5.16 8.51
C GLY A 110 -14.54 -4.32 9.14
N ILE A 111 -13.29 -4.69 8.88
CA ILE A 111 -12.10 -3.94 9.35
C ILE A 111 -12.10 -2.53 8.75
N GLN A 112 -12.33 -2.38 7.45
CA GLN A 112 -12.37 -1.09 6.76
C GLN A 112 -13.47 -0.18 7.33
N ARG A 113 -14.66 -0.73 7.57
CA ARG A 113 -15.77 0.00 8.22
C ARG A 113 -15.43 0.41 9.64
N TYR A 114 -14.76 -0.44 10.42
CA TYR A 114 -14.33 -0.11 11.77
C TYR A 114 -13.39 1.10 11.81
N PHE A 115 -12.33 1.09 10.99
CA PHE A 115 -11.41 2.23 10.89
C PHE A 115 -12.08 3.50 10.40
N LYS A 116 -13.09 3.40 9.52
CA LYS A 116 -13.86 4.54 9.02
C LYS A 116 -14.80 5.13 10.07
N ASP A 117 -15.59 4.28 10.73
CA ASP A 117 -16.77 4.72 11.50
C ASP A 117 -16.53 4.78 13.01
N LYS A 118 -15.58 3.99 13.55
CA LYS A 118 -15.39 3.82 15.00
C LYS A 118 -14.13 4.49 15.53
N VAL A 119 -13.05 4.52 14.75
CA VAL A 119 -11.80 5.17 15.15
C VAL A 119 -11.94 6.67 14.99
N ASN A 120 -12.01 7.42 16.09
CA ASN A 120 -12.19 8.88 16.08
C ASN A 120 -11.14 9.54 16.96
N ILE A 121 -10.75 10.77 16.60
CA ILE A 121 -9.80 11.57 17.37
C ILE A 121 -10.38 11.99 18.72
N ARG A 122 -9.56 11.95 19.78
CA ARG A 122 -9.89 12.40 21.14
C ARG A 122 -8.63 12.45 22.04
N GLY A 123 -8.65 13.30 23.06
CA GLY A 123 -7.61 13.35 24.11
C GLY A 123 -6.25 13.92 23.67
N GLY A 124 -5.24 13.78 24.52
CA GLY A 124 -3.82 14.04 24.22
C GLY A 124 -3.03 12.74 24.06
N THR A 125 -1.69 12.79 24.09
CA THR A 125 -0.81 11.64 23.83
C THR A 125 -0.12 11.16 25.12
N ASP A 126 -0.34 9.91 25.53
CA ASP A 126 0.36 9.28 26.66
C ASP A 126 0.76 7.82 26.35
N PHE A 127 2.07 7.58 26.29
CA PHE A 127 2.63 6.27 25.96
C PHE A 127 2.51 5.25 27.12
N THR A 128 2.35 5.73 28.35
CA THR A 128 2.27 4.88 29.55
C THR A 128 1.12 3.88 29.47
N HIS A 129 -0.04 4.34 29.00
CA HIS A 129 -1.26 3.53 28.92
C HIS A 129 -1.15 2.43 27.86
N VAL A 130 -0.59 2.75 26.70
CA VAL A 130 -0.37 1.76 25.64
C VAL A 130 0.71 0.74 26.04
N TYR A 131 1.77 1.15 26.73
CA TYR A 131 2.79 0.22 27.23
C TYR A 131 2.22 -0.82 28.17
N ARG A 132 1.42 -0.40 29.16
CA ARG A 132 0.76 -1.32 30.10
C ARG A 132 -0.17 -2.31 29.41
N GLU A 133 -0.95 -1.86 28.43
CA GLU A 133 -1.85 -2.74 27.69
C GLU A 133 -1.10 -3.69 26.74
N ILE A 134 0.03 -3.28 26.14
CA ILE A 134 0.91 -4.18 25.37
C ILE A 134 1.43 -5.29 26.29
N VAL A 135 2.05 -4.94 27.42
CA VAL A 135 2.62 -5.91 28.37
C VAL A 135 1.56 -6.92 28.84
N LYS A 136 0.33 -6.46 29.05
CA LYS A 136 -0.81 -7.29 29.46
C LYS A 136 -1.30 -8.25 28.36
N HIS A 137 -1.20 -7.88 27.09
CA HIS A 137 -1.67 -8.69 25.96
C HIS A 137 -0.55 -9.55 25.33
N MET A 138 0.72 -9.26 25.56
CA MET A 138 1.84 -10.08 25.07
C MET A 138 1.72 -11.58 25.42
N PRO A 139 1.29 -11.99 26.63
CA PRO A 139 1.15 -13.41 26.98
C PRO A 139 0.14 -14.19 26.12
N THR A 140 -0.78 -13.52 25.40
CA THR A 140 -1.75 -14.18 24.52
C THR A 140 -1.18 -14.49 23.12
N VAL A 141 0.06 -14.10 22.85
CA VAL A 141 0.73 -14.31 21.56
C VAL A 141 1.62 -15.56 21.64
N HIS A 142 1.55 -16.41 20.61
CA HIS A 142 2.26 -17.70 20.55
C HIS A 142 3.20 -17.81 19.34
N THR A 143 3.49 -16.68 18.70
CA THR A 143 4.31 -16.54 17.50
C THR A 143 5.23 -15.32 17.63
N ASP A 144 6.08 -15.07 16.64
CA ASP A 144 6.84 -13.82 16.58
C ASP A 144 5.89 -12.62 16.57
N LEU A 145 6.22 -11.58 17.34
CA LEU A 145 5.38 -10.40 17.52
C LEU A 145 6.00 -9.18 16.85
N ALA A 146 5.25 -8.53 15.97
CA ALA A 146 5.57 -7.22 15.44
C ALA A 146 4.68 -6.16 16.10
N VAL A 147 5.28 -5.12 16.68
CA VAL A 147 4.59 -3.98 17.28
C VAL A 147 4.85 -2.74 16.44
N ILE A 148 3.81 -2.05 15.98
CA ILE A 148 3.93 -0.90 15.09
C ILE A 148 3.27 0.33 15.71
N PHE A 149 4.03 1.40 15.92
CA PHE A 149 3.54 2.67 16.45
C PHE A 149 3.33 3.72 15.36
N PHE A 150 2.18 4.39 15.37
CA PHE A 150 1.84 5.54 14.53
C PHE A 150 1.53 6.72 15.45
N THR A 151 2.34 7.79 15.44
CA THR A 151 2.11 8.97 16.32
C THR A 151 2.71 10.26 15.76
N ASP A 152 2.05 11.39 16.04
CA ASP A 152 2.54 12.74 15.77
C ASP A 152 2.88 13.54 17.05
N GLY A 153 2.67 12.93 18.22
CA GLY A 153 2.63 13.60 19.50
C GLY A 153 3.87 13.39 20.37
N GLN A 154 3.94 14.17 21.45
CA GLN A 154 4.90 14.02 22.53
C GLN A 154 4.18 13.49 23.76
N THR A 155 4.88 12.71 24.57
CA THR A 155 4.40 12.32 25.90
C THR A 155 5.13 13.13 26.95
N SER A 156 4.43 13.52 28.02
CA SER A 156 5.11 13.90 29.26
C SER A 156 5.93 12.71 29.78
N LYS A 157 7.05 12.96 30.49
CA LYS A 157 7.97 11.94 31.03
C LYS A 157 7.21 10.66 31.45
N VAL A 158 7.46 9.58 30.71
CA VAL A 158 6.98 8.24 31.06
C VAL A 158 7.64 7.83 32.36
N GLN A 159 6.92 7.16 33.27
CA GLN A 159 7.50 6.67 34.51
C GLN A 159 8.54 5.58 34.20
N ASP A 160 9.71 5.65 34.84
CA ASP A 160 10.81 4.70 34.62
C ASP A 160 10.37 3.24 34.83
N GLN A 161 9.42 3.01 35.75
CA GLN A 161 8.84 1.69 35.99
C GLN A 161 8.12 1.11 34.76
N ASP A 162 7.37 1.93 34.02
CA ASP A 162 6.64 1.48 32.82
C ASP A 162 7.60 1.27 31.64
N ASN A 163 8.63 2.12 31.50
CA ASN A 163 9.70 1.92 30.52
C ASN A 163 10.46 0.61 30.77
N ASN A 164 10.80 0.32 32.03
CA ASN A 164 11.46 -0.92 32.40
C ASN A 164 10.55 -2.13 32.18
N ALA A 165 9.23 -2.00 32.43
CA ALA A 165 8.27 -3.07 32.24
C ALA A 165 8.13 -3.48 30.76
N ILE A 166 7.94 -2.51 29.86
CA ILE A 166 7.85 -2.82 28.41
C ILE A 166 9.18 -3.32 27.85
N SER A 167 10.31 -2.73 28.27
CA SER A 167 11.64 -3.21 27.88
C SER A 167 11.86 -4.66 28.30
N SER A 168 11.55 -4.99 29.56
CA SER A 168 11.68 -6.36 30.07
C SER A 168 10.78 -7.30 29.27
N ALA A 169 9.50 -6.95 29.13
CA ALA A 169 8.52 -7.79 28.44
C ALA A 169 8.90 -8.10 26.99
N LEU A 170 9.38 -7.11 26.23
CA LEU A 170 9.81 -7.29 24.84
C LEU A 170 11.11 -8.10 24.74
N SER A 171 12.05 -7.91 25.67
CA SER A 171 13.35 -8.63 25.67
C SER A 171 13.26 -10.07 26.15
N THR A 172 12.37 -10.37 27.10
CA THR A 172 12.23 -11.72 27.69
C THR A 172 11.09 -12.51 27.05
N PHE A 173 10.49 -12.01 25.97
CA PHE A 173 9.43 -12.71 25.27
C PHE A 173 9.98 -13.99 24.64
N LYS A 174 9.21 -15.08 24.73
CA LYS A 174 9.63 -16.40 24.25
C LYS A 174 9.91 -16.42 22.73
N HIS A 175 9.18 -15.60 21.97
CA HIS A 175 9.31 -15.49 20.53
C HIS A 175 10.00 -14.17 20.14
N GLY A 176 10.41 -14.04 18.88
CA GLY A 176 11.08 -12.82 18.43
C GLY A 176 10.12 -11.62 18.44
N THR A 177 10.59 -10.48 18.91
CA THR A 177 9.82 -9.22 18.99
C THR A 177 10.48 -8.17 18.09
N GLU A 178 9.73 -7.55 17.19
CA GLU A 178 10.18 -6.38 16.42
C GLU A 178 9.30 -5.17 16.70
N VAL A 179 9.91 -4.01 16.88
CA VAL A 179 9.17 -2.77 17.14
C VAL A 179 9.45 -1.77 16.03
N HIS A 180 8.42 -1.41 15.28
CA HIS A 180 8.50 -0.40 14.23
C HIS A 180 7.81 0.88 14.71
N THR A 181 8.43 2.03 14.50
CA THR A 181 7.82 3.31 14.89
C THR A 181 7.80 4.27 13.72
N ILE A 182 6.63 4.84 13.44
CA ILE A 182 6.44 5.87 12.44
C ILE A 182 6.05 7.17 13.15
N GLY A 183 6.98 8.13 13.12
CA GLY A 183 6.80 9.47 13.68
C GLY A 183 6.40 10.48 12.61
N PHE A 184 5.29 11.18 12.80
CA PHE A 184 4.80 12.22 11.89
C PHE A 184 5.13 13.62 12.42
N SER A 185 5.40 14.56 11.50
CA SER A 185 5.68 15.97 11.80
C SER A 185 6.95 16.22 12.60
N ARG A 186 7.44 17.46 12.63
CA ARG A 186 8.64 17.85 13.41
C ARG A 186 8.47 17.77 14.94
N TYR A 187 7.23 17.57 15.42
CA TYR A 187 6.87 17.71 16.82
C TYR A 187 6.80 16.38 17.58
N HIS A 188 6.82 15.22 16.91
CA HIS A 188 6.85 13.92 17.60
C HIS A 188 8.11 13.73 18.47
N ASP A 189 8.09 12.87 19.48
CA ASP A 189 9.29 12.57 20.28
C ASP A 189 10.21 11.55 19.60
N ALA A 190 11.20 12.03 18.84
CA ALA A 190 12.10 11.16 18.08
C ALA A 190 13.01 10.30 18.97
N ALA A 191 13.33 10.77 20.18
CA ALA A 191 14.18 10.05 21.11
C ALA A 191 13.45 8.85 21.72
N ILE A 192 12.20 9.05 22.17
CA ILE A 192 11.36 7.97 22.71
C ILE A 192 11.06 6.93 21.63
N LEU A 193 10.69 7.34 20.41
CA LEU A 193 10.41 6.40 19.33
C LEU A 193 11.65 5.59 18.91
N SER A 194 12.83 6.21 18.91
CA SER A 194 14.10 5.51 18.65
C SER A 194 14.43 4.52 19.76
N TRP A 195 14.26 4.90 21.03
CA TRP A 195 14.41 3.99 22.16
C TRP A 195 13.44 2.80 22.05
N LEU A 196 12.17 3.07 21.76
CA LEU A 196 11.12 2.06 21.62
C LEU A 196 11.41 1.07 20.49
N THR A 197 11.89 1.57 19.34
CA THR A 197 12.32 0.75 18.19
C THR A 197 13.41 -0.25 18.56
N LYS A 198 14.24 0.06 19.58
CA LYS A 198 15.37 -0.76 20.03
C LYS A 198 15.00 -1.83 21.05
N LEU A 199 13.76 -1.84 21.57
CA LEU A 199 13.36 -2.77 22.62
C LEU A 199 13.09 -4.19 22.12
N GLY A 200 12.85 -4.36 20.82
CA GLY A 200 12.63 -5.67 20.22
C GLY A 200 13.89 -6.54 20.20
N THR A 201 13.73 -7.85 20.33
CA THR A 201 14.81 -8.83 20.11
C THR A 201 15.19 -8.99 18.63
N LYS A 202 14.36 -8.48 17.73
CA LYS A 202 14.62 -8.29 16.31
C LYS A 202 14.75 -6.81 15.99
N GLN A 203 15.58 -6.49 15.00
CA GLN A 203 15.81 -5.11 14.62
C GLN A 203 14.56 -4.47 13.99
N GLY A 204 13.98 -3.55 14.75
CA GLY A 204 12.91 -2.66 14.36
C GLY A 204 13.31 -1.60 13.33
N ASN A 205 12.33 -0.82 12.88
CA ASN A 205 12.55 0.26 11.93
C ASN A 205 11.91 1.56 12.44
N PHE A 206 12.72 2.60 12.59
CA PHE A 206 12.26 3.96 12.83
C PHE A 206 12.13 4.69 11.50
N GLN A 207 10.94 5.20 11.22
CA GLN A 207 10.67 6.00 10.02
C GLN A 207 10.18 7.39 10.40
N TYR A 208 10.92 8.40 9.96
CA TYR A 208 10.49 9.79 10.07
C TYR A 208 9.74 10.22 8.82
N VAL A 209 8.52 10.71 9.00
CA VAL A 209 7.67 11.23 7.93
C VAL A 209 7.47 12.73 8.13
N GLU A 210 8.18 13.50 7.32
CA GLU A 210 8.15 14.97 7.36
C GLU A 210 6.79 15.52 6.91
N THR A 211 6.21 14.95 5.84
CA THR A 211 4.89 15.33 5.33
C THR A 211 3.88 14.19 5.45
N THR A 212 2.69 14.47 5.95
CA THR A 212 1.65 13.45 6.22
C THR A 212 1.18 12.70 4.96
N VAL A 213 1.43 13.24 3.77
CA VAL A 213 1.11 12.60 2.47
C VAL A 213 2.07 11.44 2.17
N ASP A 214 3.25 11.41 2.78
CA ASP A 214 4.26 10.36 2.57
C ASP A 214 4.06 9.14 3.50
N ILE A 215 3.09 9.16 4.41
CA ILE A 215 2.81 8.04 5.34
C ILE A 215 2.51 6.76 4.56
N GLY A 216 1.68 6.81 3.52
CA GLY A 216 1.40 5.63 2.67
C GLY A 216 2.66 5.06 2.01
N LYS A 217 3.59 5.91 1.56
CA LYS A 217 4.86 5.48 0.93
C LYS A 217 5.73 4.67 1.89
N THR A 218 5.68 4.97 3.18
CA THR A 218 6.45 4.26 4.22
C THR A 218 5.91 2.86 4.55
N MET A 219 4.64 2.57 4.25
CA MET A 219 4.03 1.28 4.56
C MET A 219 4.53 0.16 3.69
N LYS A 220 4.88 0.45 2.43
CA LYS A 220 5.49 -0.54 1.55
C LYS A 220 6.76 -1.12 2.18
N THR A 221 7.58 -0.23 2.74
CA THR A 221 8.81 -0.60 3.43
C THR A 221 8.55 -1.41 4.71
N THR A 222 7.58 -1.00 5.54
CA THR A 222 7.19 -1.78 6.73
C THR A 222 6.62 -3.15 6.36
N LEU A 223 5.76 -3.23 5.34
CA LEU A 223 5.19 -4.47 4.82
C LEU A 223 6.28 -5.43 4.33
N GLU A 224 7.24 -4.90 3.59
CA GLU A 224 8.39 -5.67 3.09
C GLU A 224 9.25 -6.18 4.25
N LEU A 225 9.44 -5.41 5.32
CA LEU A 225 10.12 -5.86 6.55
C LEU A 225 9.38 -6.98 7.28
N LEU A 226 8.07 -6.85 7.46
CA LEU A 226 7.23 -7.89 8.08
C LEU A 226 7.24 -9.19 7.26
N SER A 227 7.46 -9.07 5.94
CA SER A 227 7.57 -10.19 5.01
C SER A 227 8.96 -10.86 4.98
N LEU A 228 9.99 -10.21 5.53
CA LEU A 228 11.37 -10.72 5.53
C LEU A 228 11.59 -11.66 6.71
N GLY A 229 11.77 -12.95 6.41
CA GLY A 229 11.86 -14.04 7.39
C GLY A 229 13.25 -14.29 7.98
N ASP A 230 13.99 -13.26 8.41
CA ASP A 230 15.28 -13.48 9.10
C ASP A 230 15.05 -14.30 10.39
N ARG A 231 15.88 -15.34 10.58
CA ARG A 231 15.71 -16.35 11.62
C ARG A 231 16.74 -16.10 12.72
N ASN A 232 16.26 -15.86 13.94
CA ASN A 232 17.15 -15.70 15.09
C ASN A 232 17.67 -17.07 15.50
N ILE A 233 18.98 -17.20 15.53
CA ILE A 233 19.69 -18.42 15.89
C ILE A 233 20.79 -17.99 16.87
N PHE A 234 21.03 -18.80 17.90
CA PHE A 234 22.04 -18.52 18.90
C PHE A 234 23.36 -19.17 18.51
N VAL A 235 24.46 -18.48 18.77
CA VAL A 235 25.81 -18.94 18.43
C VAL A 235 26.63 -18.98 19.71
N LYS A 236 27.05 -20.19 20.08
CA LYS A 236 27.93 -20.46 21.21
C LYS A 236 29.35 -20.69 20.73
N ILE A 237 30.32 -19.98 21.30
CA ILE A 237 31.74 -20.07 20.92
C ILE A 237 32.53 -20.70 22.07
N GLY A 238 32.91 -21.97 21.93
CA GLY A 238 33.49 -22.74 23.03
C GLY A 238 32.51 -22.85 24.22
N ASP A 239 32.98 -22.48 25.41
CA ASP A 239 32.20 -22.53 26.65
C ASP A 239 31.52 -21.20 27.01
N ASN A 240 31.62 -20.20 26.13
CA ASN A 240 31.05 -18.86 26.36
C ASN A 240 29.51 -18.88 26.29
N GLU A 241 28.85 -17.80 26.75
CA GLU A 241 27.40 -17.65 26.60
C GLU A 241 26.97 -17.58 25.12
N ALA A 242 25.75 -18.02 24.85
CA ALA A 242 25.23 -18.07 23.48
C ALA A 242 24.80 -16.67 23.02
N ILE A 243 25.38 -16.22 21.91
CA ILE A 243 25.14 -14.90 21.34
C ILE A 243 24.05 -15.00 20.27
N GLN A 244 22.98 -14.22 20.41
CA GLN A 244 21.92 -14.20 19.40
C GLN A 244 22.42 -13.57 18.10
N THR A 245 22.16 -14.24 16.97
CA THR A 245 22.58 -13.81 15.63
C THR A 245 21.44 -13.98 14.64
N ALA A 246 21.27 -13.01 13.74
CA ALA A 246 20.34 -13.16 12.64
C ALA A 246 21.01 -13.97 11.51
N PHE A 247 20.34 -15.04 11.08
CA PHE A 247 20.69 -15.77 9.87
C PHE A 247 19.70 -15.41 8.77
N ASP A 248 20.21 -15.18 7.56
CA ASP A 248 19.36 -15.02 6.40
C ASP A 248 18.77 -16.37 5.93
N ASN A 249 17.89 -16.32 4.93
CA ASN A 249 17.25 -17.50 4.37
C ASN A 249 18.24 -18.47 3.68
N GLU A 250 19.47 -18.04 3.38
CA GLU A 250 20.52 -18.84 2.76
C GLU A 250 21.46 -19.47 3.79
N GLY A 251 21.19 -19.26 5.09
CA GLY A 251 22.00 -19.83 6.17
C GLY A 251 23.25 -19.04 6.48
N CYS A 252 23.37 -17.79 6.03
CA CYS A 252 24.51 -16.95 6.33
C CYS A 252 24.24 -16.05 7.55
N GLY A 253 25.16 -16.07 8.51
CA GLY A 253 25.15 -15.21 9.71
C GLY A 253 26.51 -14.54 9.89
N ARG A 254 26.53 -13.31 10.41
CA ARG A 254 27.77 -12.56 10.70
C ARG A 254 27.72 -11.99 12.11
N LEU A 255 28.84 -12.07 12.81
CA LEU A 255 29.03 -11.65 14.19
C LEU A 255 30.28 -10.80 14.32
N VAL A 256 30.18 -9.68 15.02
CA VAL A 256 31.35 -8.92 15.49
C VAL A 256 31.56 -9.28 16.95
N LEU A 257 32.72 -9.85 17.25
CA LEU A 257 33.07 -10.34 18.58
C LEU A 257 34.05 -9.38 19.24
N THR A 258 33.72 -9.00 20.47
CA THR A 258 34.51 -8.11 21.34
C THR A 258 34.85 -8.82 22.64
N GLU A 259 35.79 -8.26 23.40
CA GLU A 259 36.12 -8.69 24.77
C GLU A 259 36.43 -10.21 24.88
N GLU A 260 35.81 -10.92 25.83
CA GLU A 260 36.05 -12.34 26.12
C GLU A 260 35.69 -13.28 24.94
N ASN A 261 34.87 -12.80 24.00
CA ASN A 261 34.45 -13.54 22.80
C ASN A 261 35.40 -13.33 21.61
N LYS A 262 36.35 -12.38 21.69
CA LYS A 262 37.26 -12.04 20.58
C LYS A 262 38.10 -13.23 20.09
N SER A 263 38.56 -14.07 21.03
CA SER A 263 39.43 -15.22 20.71
C SER A 263 38.60 -16.42 20.26
N VAL A 264 38.47 -16.59 18.94
CA VAL A 264 37.79 -17.73 18.31
C VAL A 264 38.74 -18.84 17.87
N ARG A 265 40.04 -18.58 17.82
CA ARG A 265 41.04 -19.52 17.28
C ARG A 265 41.07 -20.82 18.08
N GLY A 266 40.85 -21.95 17.40
CA GLY A 266 40.83 -23.28 18.03
C GLY A 266 39.58 -23.60 18.86
N LYS A 267 38.58 -22.69 18.92
CA LYS A 267 37.30 -22.95 19.58
C LYS A 267 36.31 -23.57 18.58
N LYS A 268 35.38 -24.39 19.09
CA LYS A 268 34.23 -24.88 18.31
C LYS A 268 33.11 -23.85 18.33
N VAL A 269 32.35 -23.75 17.23
CA VAL A 269 31.17 -22.89 17.16
C VAL A 269 29.93 -23.77 17.10
N THR A 270 29.05 -23.65 18.10
CA THR A 270 27.78 -24.38 18.14
C THR A 270 26.64 -23.42 17.89
N ILE A 271 25.85 -23.72 16.87
CA ILE A 271 24.69 -22.96 16.44
C ILE A 271 23.45 -23.65 17.02
N LEU A 272 22.61 -22.90 17.72
CA LEU A 272 21.47 -23.36 18.51
C LEU A 272 20.20 -22.68 18.00
N LYS A 273 19.14 -23.44 17.72
CA LYS A 273 17.86 -22.86 17.26
C LYS A 273 17.25 -21.85 18.26
N ASP A 274 17.35 -22.15 19.55
CA ASP A 274 16.97 -21.28 20.67
C ASP A 274 17.92 -21.51 21.87
N GLN A 275 17.75 -20.77 22.97
CA GLN A 275 18.63 -20.86 24.15
C GLN A 275 18.57 -22.22 24.87
N GLU A 276 17.47 -22.98 24.70
CA GLU A 276 17.24 -24.27 25.37
C GLU A 276 17.46 -25.46 24.42
N ALA A 277 17.85 -25.20 23.17
CA ALA A 277 17.94 -26.20 22.11
C ALA A 277 18.91 -27.34 22.46
N THR A 278 18.45 -28.59 22.30
CA THR A 278 19.24 -29.80 22.51
C THR A 278 19.08 -30.78 21.35
N GLY A 279 20.11 -31.60 21.10
CA GLY A 279 20.05 -32.65 20.07
C GLY A 279 19.93 -32.10 18.63
N LEU A 280 18.83 -32.44 17.94
CA LEU A 280 18.58 -32.15 16.52
C LEU A 280 18.37 -30.66 16.20
N GLU A 281 18.26 -29.82 17.21
CA GLU A 281 18.11 -28.36 17.11
C GLU A 281 19.44 -27.61 17.31
N THR A 282 20.56 -28.34 17.23
CA THR A 282 21.92 -27.82 17.35
C THR A 282 22.78 -28.23 16.15
N PHE A 283 23.71 -27.37 15.74
CA PHE A 283 24.64 -27.61 14.64
C PHE A 283 26.03 -27.09 14.99
N THR A 284 27.03 -27.97 15.01
CA THR A 284 28.39 -27.60 15.43
C THR A 284 29.34 -27.56 14.24
N ILE A 285 30.07 -26.45 14.13
CA ILE A 285 31.16 -26.24 13.18
C ILE A 285 32.47 -26.43 13.94
N GLU A 286 33.21 -27.48 13.59
CA GLU A 286 34.43 -27.88 14.30
C GLU A 286 35.68 -27.13 13.85
N SER A 287 35.71 -26.60 12.62
CA SER A 287 36.88 -25.94 12.03
C SER A 287 36.57 -24.53 11.59
N LEU A 288 37.34 -23.57 12.10
CA LEU A 288 37.28 -22.16 11.74
C LEU A 288 38.44 -21.79 10.82
N ARG A 289 38.14 -21.21 9.65
CA ARG A 289 39.17 -20.72 8.72
C ARG A 289 39.53 -19.26 9.04
N GLN A 290 40.80 -18.99 9.33
CA GLN A 290 41.27 -17.61 9.45
C GLN A 290 41.39 -16.98 8.07
N VAL A 291 40.78 -15.81 7.90
CA VAL A 291 40.92 -14.96 6.72
C VAL A 291 42.08 -13.99 6.97
N ASN A 292 42.97 -13.84 6.00
CA ASN A 292 44.12 -12.95 6.10
C ASN A 292 43.79 -11.58 5.47
N GLU A 293 44.46 -10.52 5.92
CA GLU A 293 44.25 -9.12 5.48
C GLU A 293 44.43 -8.89 3.96
N GLY A 294 45.09 -9.82 3.26
CA GLY A 294 45.24 -9.80 1.79
C GLY A 294 44.16 -10.54 1.00
N ASP A 295 43.20 -11.19 1.66
CA ASP A 295 42.12 -11.94 1.00
C ASP A 295 40.95 -11.00 0.59
N ALA A 296 40.34 -11.26 -0.55
CA ALA A 296 39.15 -10.53 -1.00
C ALA A 296 38.00 -10.66 0.03
N GLU A 297 37.93 -11.80 0.71
CA GLU A 297 36.95 -12.06 1.77
C GLU A 297 37.16 -11.17 3.00
N ALA A 298 38.40 -10.80 3.36
CA ALA A 298 38.65 -9.86 4.46
C ALA A 298 38.02 -8.49 4.17
N THR A 299 38.05 -8.08 2.90
CA THR A 299 37.47 -6.82 2.46
C THR A 299 35.94 -6.85 2.54
N LEU A 300 35.32 -7.95 2.10
CA LEU A 300 33.88 -8.17 2.19
C LEU A 300 33.36 -8.31 3.62
N LEU A 301 34.18 -8.81 4.54
CA LEU A 301 33.84 -8.89 5.96
C LEU A 301 33.96 -7.52 6.65
N THR A 302 34.88 -6.68 6.20
CA THR A 302 35.18 -5.38 6.81
C THR A 302 34.10 -4.32 6.54
N ILE A 303 33.59 -4.23 5.31
CA ILE A 303 32.65 -3.17 4.91
C ILE A 303 31.35 -3.16 5.76
N PRO A 304 30.67 -4.31 5.99
CA PRO A 304 29.49 -4.36 6.86
C PRO A 304 29.76 -3.97 8.31
N VAL A 305 30.99 -4.17 8.80
CA VAL A 305 31.38 -3.79 10.16
C VAL A 305 31.55 -2.28 10.28
N MET A 306 32.22 -1.63 9.32
CA MET A 306 32.29 -0.17 9.29
C MET A 306 30.90 0.47 9.26
N GLN A 307 29.97 -0.14 8.53
CA GLN A 307 28.57 0.27 8.52
C GLN A 307 27.88 0.13 9.89
N SER A 308 28.11 -1.00 10.58
CA SER A 308 27.61 -1.22 11.94
C SER A 308 28.20 -0.21 12.93
N GLU A 309 29.48 0.14 12.77
CA GLU A 309 30.13 1.16 13.58
C GLU A 309 29.57 2.56 13.32
N ILE A 310 29.27 2.96 12.08
CA ILE A 310 28.58 4.22 11.80
C ILE A 310 27.21 4.27 12.49
N THR A 311 26.50 3.13 12.53
CA THR A 311 25.24 3.00 13.25
C THR A 311 25.45 3.14 14.77
N ARG A 312 26.51 2.55 15.33
CA ARG A 312 26.91 2.71 16.73
C ARG A 312 27.24 4.16 17.07
N LEU A 313 28.04 4.84 16.25
CA LEU A 313 28.40 6.25 16.41
C LEU A 313 27.17 7.15 16.36
N THR A 314 26.23 6.86 15.47
CA THR A 314 24.95 7.57 15.40
C THR A 314 24.18 7.46 16.71
N ASN A 315 24.13 6.26 17.31
CA ASN A 315 23.53 6.06 18.63
C ASN A 315 24.29 6.76 19.76
N GLU A 316 25.62 6.84 19.66
CA GLU A 316 26.45 7.51 20.65
C GLU A 316 26.25 9.03 20.67
N ILE A 317 26.02 9.65 19.50
CA ILE A 317 25.63 11.07 19.38
C ILE A 317 24.29 11.33 20.07
N ILE A 318 23.31 10.44 19.86
CA ILE A 318 21.96 10.58 20.42
C ILE A 318 22.00 10.50 21.95
N ASN A 319 22.81 9.59 22.50
CA ASN A 319 22.93 9.36 23.94
C ASN A 319 23.82 10.39 24.67
N ASN A 320 24.72 11.08 23.96
CA ASN A 320 25.64 12.08 24.53
C ASN A 320 25.35 13.50 24.01
N THR A 321 24.06 13.86 23.93
CA THR A 321 23.60 15.16 23.44
C THR A 321 24.26 16.31 24.23
N GLY A 322 25.14 17.08 23.57
CA GLY A 322 25.76 18.30 24.11
C GLY A 322 27.21 18.17 24.60
N ASN A 323 27.84 16.99 24.57
CA ASN A 323 29.26 16.84 24.90
C ASN A 323 30.14 17.03 23.65
N ARG A 324 30.71 18.22 23.49
CA ARG A 324 31.51 18.60 22.31
C ARG A 324 32.78 17.76 22.13
N GLU A 325 33.48 17.45 23.22
CA GLU A 325 34.69 16.60 23.19
C GLU A 325 34.37 15.22 22.61
N LYS A 326 33.25 14.64 23.04
CA LYS A 326 32.80 13.33 22.55
C LYS A 326 32.33 13.35 21.08
N LEU A 327 31.76 14.47 20.62
CA LEU A 327 31.41 14.65 19.21
C LEU A 327 32.66 14.80 18.33
N ASP A 328 33.72 15.45 18.84
CA ASP A 328 35.01 15.56 18.15
C ASP A 328 35.72 14.20 18.07
N GLU A 329 35.66 13.37 19.13
CA GLU A 329 36.14 11.97 19.09
C GLU A 329 35.39 11.12 18.06
N ILE A 330 34.05 11.26 18.00
CA ILE A 330 33.22 10.57 17.01
C ILE A 330 33.56 11.01 15.58
N LYS A 331 33.88 12.30 15.41
CA LYS A 331 34.33 12.83 14.12
C LYS A 331 35.65 12.20 13.68
N GLU A 332 36.63 12.10 14.58
CA GLU A 332 37.91 11.46 14.30
C GLU A 332 37.75 9.98 13.93
N GLN A 333 36.88 9.25 14.64
CA GLN A 333 36.55 7.85 14.29
C GLN A 333 35.90 7.75 12.89
N ALA A 334 34.99 8.65 12.55
CA ALA A 334 34.36 8.71 11.24
C ALA A 334 35.34 9.08 10.11
N GLU A 335 36.34 9.92 10.39
CA GLU A 335 37.43 10.23 9.45
C GLU A 335 38.35 9.03 9.22
N ASN A 336 38.67 8.27 10.27
CA ASN A 336 39.42 7.01 10.14
C ASN A 336 38.67 5.94 9.33
N TYR A 337 37.36 5.79 9.53
CA TYR A 337 36.56 4.87 8.71
C TYR A 337 36.54 5.29 7.23
N ASP A 338 36.48 6.59 6.95
CA ASP A 338 36.53 7.09 5.56
C ASP A 338 37.89 6.82 4.90
N ALA A 339 38.98 7.05 5.63
CA ALA A 339 40.33 6.72 5.17
C ALA A 339 40.48 5.22 4.88
N ASN A 340 39.95 4.36 5.75
CA ASN A 340 39.98 2.91 5.54
C ASN A 340 39.11 2.47 4.36
N LEU A 341 37.94 3.08 4.15
CA LEU A 341 37.10 2.84 2.97
C LEU A 341 37.80 3.29 1.68
N ASN A 342 38.56 4.40 1.69
CA ASN A 342 39.40 4.81 0.56
C ASN A 342 40.46 3.75 0.23
N ILE A 343 41.16 3.23 1.24
CA ILE A 343 42.17 2.18 1.06
C ILE A 343 41.52 0.89 0.52
N ILE A 344 40.34 0.52 1.04
CA ILE A 344 39.57 -0.64 0.56
C ILE A 344 39.13 -0.44 -0.89
N LEU A 345 38.64 0.75 -1.24
CA LEU A 345 38.22 1.10 -2.58
C LEU A 345 39.40 0.99 -3.55
N GLU A 346 40.55 1.59 -3.21
CA GLU A 346 41.80 1.48 -4.01
C GLU A 346 42.26 0.03 -4.22
N LYS A 347 42.21 -0.80 -3.16
CA LYS A 347 42.55 -2.22 -3.25
C LYS A 347 41.52 -3.01 -4.05
N SER A 348 40.24 -2.66 -3.96
CA SER A 348 39.15 -3.36 -4.63
C SER A 348 39.27 -3.34 -6.15
N PHE A 349 39.85 -2.27 -6.72
CA PHE A 349 40.12 -2.17 -8.15
C PHE A 349 41.12 -3.21 -8.67
N LYS A 350 41.96 -3.77 -7.79
CA LYS A 350 42.94 -4.83 -8.10
C LYS A 350 42.35 -6.24 -7.94
N LEU A 351 41.10 -6.37 -7.47
CA LEU A 351 40.43 -7.67 -7.30
C LEU A 351 39.88 -8.19 -8.64
N LYS A 352 39.63 -9.51 -8.69
CA LYS A 352 38.94 -10.15 -9.82
C LYS A 352 37.51 -9.59 -9.94
N SER A 353 37.03 -9.48 -11.19
CA SER A 353 35.72 -8.94 -11.61
C SER A 353 34.56 -9.18 -10.64
N ALA A 354 34.32 -10.45 -10.29
CA ALA A 354 33.25 -10.90 -9.39
C ALA A 354 33.26 -10.24 -8.00
N PHE A 355 34.43 -10.07 -7.40
CA PHE A 355 34.57 -9.50 -6.06
C PHE A 355 34.74 -7.99 -6.10
N ARG A 356 35.36 -7.47 -7.18
CA ARG A 356 35.63 -6.04 -7.36
C ARG A 356 34.36 -5.21 -7.34
N ASN A 357 33.38 -5.57 -8.15
CA ASN A 357 32.20 -4.71 -8.31
C ASN A 357 31.30 -4.74 -7.06
N GLU A 358 31.17 -5.88 -6.40
CA GLU A 358 30.45 -5.98 -5.13
C GLU A 358 31.15 -5.19 -4.03
N THR A 359 32.48 -5.30 -3.96
CA THR A 359 33.29 -4.56 -2.98
C THR A 359 33.22 -3.05 -3.23
N ILE A 360 33.33 -2.59 -4.49
CA ILE A 360 33.20 -1.18 -4.86
C ILE A 360 31.80 -0.68 -4.48
N ARG A 361 30.75 -1.42 -4.85
CA ARG A 361 29.36 -1.03 -4.58
C ARG A 361 29.07 -0.93 -3.09
N GLN A 362 29.41 -1.94 -2.30
CA GLN A 362 29.26 -1.90 -0.84
C GLN A 362 30.08 -0.78 -0.22
N CYS A 363 31.31 -0.54 -0.71
CA CYS A 363 32.15 0.54 -0.24
C CYS A 363 31.54 1.92 -0.53
N MET A 364 31.02 2.13 -1.74
CA MET A 364 30.36 3.39 -2.14
C MET A 364 29.06 3.62 -1.35
N ASP A 365 28.27 2.57 -1.09
CA ASP A 365 27.07 2.66 -0.24
C ASP A 365 27.43 3.12 1.20
N VAL A 366 28.49 2.55 1.79
CA VAL A 366 28.96 2.93 3.13
C VAL A 366 29.59 4.32 3.13
N LYS A 367 30.30 4.73 2.07
CA LYS A 367 30.82 6.10 1.93
C LYS A 367 29.71 7.14 1.79
N ALA A 368 28.66 6.87 1.00
CA ALA A 368 27.50 7.75 0.91
C ALA A 368 26.80 7.92 2.27
N MET A 369 26.70 6.83 3.05
CA MET A 369 26.21 6.88 4.43
C MET A 369 27.13 7.73 5.31
N LEU A 370 28.44 7.53 5.22
CA LEU A 370 29.43 8.24 6.02
C LEU A 370 29.47 9.74 5.69
N HIS A 371 29.30 10.12 4.42
CA HIS A 371 29.16 11.53 4.03
C HIS A 371 27.92 12.17 4.65
N ARG A 372 26.74 11.54 4.53
CA ARG A 372 25.52 12.04 5.19
C ARG A 372 25.67 12.12 6.70
N PHE A 373 26.33 11.13 7.30
CA PHE A 373 26.65 11.14 8.73
C PHE A 373 27.56 12.33 9.09
N LYS A 374 28.64 12.57 8.34
CA LYS A 374 29.56 13.69 8.53
C LYS A 374 28.90 15.05 8.33
N ASP A 375 27.98 15.17 7.38
CA ASP A 375 27.20 16.39 7.15
C ASP A 375 26.31 16.70 8.36
N LEU A 376 25.53 15.71 8.81
CA LEU A 376 24.69 15.84 10.00
C LEU A 376 25.52 16.11 11.27
N LEU A 377 26.69 15.47 11.41
CA LEU A 377 27.61 15.68 12.53
C LEU A 377 28.23 17.08 12.50
N SER A 378 28.62 17.58 11.32
CA SER A 378 29.16 18.93 11.15
C SER A 378 28.12 20.00 11.51
N ASP A 379 26.86 19.76 11.19
CA ASP A 379 25.76 20.64 11.56
C ASP A 379 25.29 20.47 13.01
N ALA A 380 25.62 19.35 13.66
CA ALA A 380 25.48 19.16 15.11
C ALA A 380 26.62 19.85 15.89
N LEU A 381 27.84 19.90 15.35
CA LEU A 381 28.96 20.64 15.96
C LEU A 381 28.77 22.17 15.93
N LYS A 382 27.93 22.68 15.03
CA LYS A 382 27.62 24.13 14.86
C LYS A 382 26.49 24.65 15.78
N GLY A 383 25.73 23.80 16.48
CA GLY A 383 24.59 24.24 17.31
C GLY A 383 23.95 23.12 18.14
N THR A 384 22.86 23.39 18.86
CA THR A 384 22.13 22.34 19.62
C THR A 384 21.42 21.35 18.68
N LEU A 385 21.51 20.04 18.98
CA LEU A 385 20.78 18.98 18.26
C LEU A 385 19.27 19.16 18.41
N SER A 386 18.59 19.62 17.34
CA SER A 386 17.13 19.70 17.31
C SER A 386 16.51 18.31 17.20
N ASN A 387 15.25 18.16 17.64
CA ASN A 387 14.49 16.92 17.54
C ASN A 387 14.41 16.38 16.09
N GLU A 388 14.28 17.28 15.11
CA GLU A 388 14.33 16.95 13.69
C GLU A 388 15.69 16.36 13.26
N LYS A 389 16.80 16.90 13.78
CA LYS A 389 18.14 16.34 13.51
C LYS A 389 18.30 14.96 14.14
N ILE A 390 17.78 14.75 15.35
CA ILE A 390 17.74 13.43 16.01
C ILE A 390 16.93 12.44 15.17
N ALA A 391 15.75 12.85 14.67
CA ALA A 391 14.95 12.05 13.76
C ALA A 391 15.69 11.70 12.46
N ASN A 392 16.47 12.64 11.90
CA ASN A 392 17.27 12.39 10.69
C ASN A 392 18.46 11.45 10.94
N PHE A 393 19.13 11.55 12.10
CA PHE A 393 20.14 10.57 12.52
C PHE A 393 19.54 9.17 12.70
N ASN A 394 18.38 9.08 13.36
CA ASN A 394 17.65 7.81 13.48
C ASN A 394 17.25 7.27 12.10
N ASN A 395 16.69 8.10 11.23
CA ASN A 395 16.33 7.70 9.88
C ASN A 395 17.57 7.21 9.10
N LEU A 396 18.74 7.85 9.23
CA LEU A 396 19.97 7.40 8.58
C LEU A 396 20.42 6.01 9.08
N ALA A 397 20.34 5.76 10.39
CA ALA A 397 20.67 4.48 11.01
C ALA A 397 19.76 3.33 10.54
N TYR A 398 18.44 3.58 10.41
CA TYR A 398 17.45 2.54 10.10
C TYR A 398 17.11 2.40 8.61
N LYS A 399 17.13 3.50 7.83
CA LYS A 399 16.82 3.51 6.39
C LYS A 399 17.82 2.70 5.58
N ASN A 400 19.10 2.63 5.98
CA ASN A 400 20.11 1.87 5.24
C ASN A 400 20.03 0.36 5.49
N VAL A 401 19.74 -0.08 6.73
CA VAL A 401 19.46 -1.49 7.06
C VAL A 401 18.23 -1.97 6.30
N THR A 402 17.23 -1.10 6.20
CA THR A 402 15.99 -1.35 5.46
C THR A 402 16.22 -1.33 3.95
N GLN A 403 17.04 -0.41 3.43
CA GLN A 403 17.44 -0.39 2.02
C GLN A 403 18.24 -1.63 1.64
N GLN A 404 19.17 -2.13 2.47
CA GLN A 404 19.84 -3.42 2.24
C GLN A 404 18.86 -4.60 2.20
N ARG A 405 17.85 -4.59 3.08
CA ARG A 405 16.78 -5.59 3.12
C ARG A 405 15.88 -5.58 1.88
N LEU A 406 15.66 -4.42 1.27
CA LEU A 406 14.91 -4.24 0.03
C LEU A 406 15.75 -4.49 -1.23
N LYS A 407 17.04 -4.15 -1.17
CA LYS A 407 18.03 -4.34 -2.23
C LYS A 407 18.35 -5.84 -2.42
N LYS A 408 18.05 -6.73 -1.45
CA LYS A 408 18.14 -8.20 -1.58
C LYS A 408 17.51 -8.81 -2.85
N LYS A 409 16.47 -8.25 -3.48
CA LYS A 409 16.00 -8.79 -4.79
C LYS A 409 16.94 -8.42 -5.95
N LEU A 410 17.52 -7.23 -5.92
CA LEU A 410 18.55 -6.78 -6.84
C LEU A 410 19.88 -7.48 -6.51
N ASP A 411 20.23 -7.62 -5.23
CA ASP A 411 21.46 -8.26 -4.76
C ASP A 411 21.42 -9.78 -4.98
N ASN A 412 20.30 -10.46 -4.71
CA ASN A 412 20.16 -11.88 -5.07
C ASN A 412 20.18 -12.08 -6.58
N ARG A 413 19.69 -11.11 -7.37
CA ARG A 413 19.80 -11.13 -8.84
C ARG A 413 21.24 -10.87 -9.27
N ALA A 414 21.92 -9.91 -8.64
CA ALA A 414 23.30 -9.55 -8.93
C ALA A 414 24.25 -10.69 -8.58
N ILE A 415 24.12 -11.27 -7.39
CA ILE A 415 24.83 -12.45 -6.89
C ILE A 415 24.62 -13.66 -7.82
N LYS A 416 23.35 -13.98 -8.19
CA LYS A 416 23.06 -15.05 -9.16
C LYS A 416 23.64 -14.78 -10.54
N ASN A 417 23.77 -13.51 -10.91
CA ASN A 417 24.29 -13.11 -12.21
C ASN A 417 25.81 -12.97 -12.23
N VAL A 418 26.53 -13.05 -11.11
CA VAL A 418 28.00 -12.99 -11.10
C VAL A 418 28.57 -14.10 -11.98
N ASP A 419 28.17 -15.35 -11.74
CA ASP A 419 28.60 -16.50 -12.55
C ASP A 419 28.18 -16.33 -14.02
N GLN A 420 26.99 -15.77 -14.25
CA GLN A 420 26.50 -15.49 -15.61
C GLN A 420 27.37 -14.44 -16.32
N MET A 421 27.82 -13.40 -15.62
CA MET A 421 28.67 -12.34 -16.18
C MET A 421 30.10 -12.81 -16.40
N ASP A 422 30.66 -13.60 -15.49
CA ASP A 422 31.97 -14.22 -15.70
C ASP A 422 31.95 -15.18 -16.90
N ALA A 423 30.88 -15.97 -17.04
CA ALA A 423 30.66 -16.82 -18.22
C ALA A 423 30.40 -16.02 -19.52
N ILE A 424 29.92 -14.78 -19.43
CA ILE A 424 29.80 -13.87 -20.57
C ILE A 424 31.20 -13.39 -20.99
N GLU A 425 32.01 -12.94 -20.04
CA GLU A 425 33.40 -12.49 -20.30
C GLU A 425 34.27 -13.61 -20.88
N GLU A 426 34.14 -14.84 -20.38
CA GLU A 426 34.86 -16.00 -20.94
C GLU A 426 34.40 -16.30 -22.37
N ARG A 427 33.09 -16.27 -22.63
CA ARG A 427 32.54 -16.43 -23.99
C ARG A 427 33.03 -15.34 -24.94
N LEU A 428 33.07 -14.09 -24.49
CA LEU A 428 33.55 -12.97 -25.29
C LEU A 428 35.02 -13.14 -25.66
N LYS A 429 35.88 -13.51 -24.70
CA LYS A 429 37.31 -13.81 -24.98
C LYS A 429 37.47 -14.91 -26.03
N ASN A 430 36.70 -15.99 -25.89
CA ASN A 430 36.73 -17.09 -26.86
C ASN A 430 36.23 -16.64 -28.25
N LEU A 431 35.14 -15.86 -28.31
CA LEU A 431 34.59 -15.35 -29.56
C LEU A 431 35.58 -14.44 -30.30
N VAL A 432 36.19 -13.49 -29.60
CA VAL A 432 37.19 -12.57 -30.18
C VAL A 432 38.36 -13.35 -30.78
N GLN A 433 38.81 -14.43 -30.14
CA GLN A 433 39.89 -15.28 -30.68
C GLN A 433 39.49 -16.04 -31.94
N THR A 434 38.20 -16.32 -32.14
CA THR A 434 37.69 -17.08 -33.29
C THR A 434 37.38 -16.23 -34.51
N ILE A 435 37.19 -14.92 -34.35
CA ILE A 435 36.82 -14.02 -35.45
C ILE A 435 38.07 -13.60 -36.20
N ASP A 436 38.10 -13.85 -37.52
CA ASP A 436 39.11 -13.26 -38.40
C ASP A 436 38.75 -11.79 -38.69
N PHE A 437 39.37 -10.89 -37.91
CA PHE A 437 39.15 -9.45 -38.02
C PHE A 437 39.85 -8.83 -39.24
N ASP A 438 40.91 -9.45 -39.76
CA ASP A 438 41.62 -8.93 -40.93
C ASP A 438 40.84 -9.24 -42.21
N GLU A 439 40.20 -10.41 -42.28
CA GLU A 439 39.23 -10.73 -43.34
C GLU A 439 37.99 -9.81 -43.24
N LEU A 440 37.46 -9.61 -42.03
CA LEU A 440 36.30 -8.74 -41.82
C LEU A 440 36.60 -7.29 -42.24
N ASP A 441 37.77 -6.78 -41.87
CA ASP A 441 38.17 -5.42 -42.23
C ASP A 441 38.35 -5.23 -43.76
N ARG A 442 38.86 -6.24 -44.47
CA ARG A 442 39.00 -6.18 -45.94
C ARG A 442 37.68 -6.31 -46.70
N THR A 443 36.71 -7.01 -46.13
CA THR A 443 35.42 -7.29 -46.78
C THR A 443 34.36 -6.24 -46.48
N GLU A 444 34.53 -5.47 -45.41
CA GLU A 444 33.61 -4.42 -45.02
C GLU A 444 33.81 -3.13 -45.83
N THR A 445 32.70 -2.43 -46.07
CA THR A 445 32.72 -1.15 -46.80
C THR A 445 33.24 0.00 -45.93
N GLU A 446 34.03 0.90 -46.52
CA GLU A 446 34.52 2.10 -45.83
C GLU A 446 33.37 3.00 -45.35
N GLU A 447 32.24 3.03 -46.07
CA GLU A 447 31.04 3.75 -45.65
C GLU A 447 30.48 3.19 -44.33
N ASN A 448 30.41 1.86 -44.16
CA ASN A 448 29.96 1.25 -42.91
C ASN A 448 30.94 1.51 -41.76
N LYS A 449 32.25 1.43 -42.00
CA LYS A 449 33.26 1.73 -40.97
C LYS A 449 33.15 3.17 -40.48
N LEU A 450 32.95 4.13 -41.39
CA LEU A 450 32.73 5.54 -41.06
C LEU A 450 31.39 5.79 -40.38
N THR A 451 30.34 5.09 -40.80
CA THR A 451 28.99 5.24 -40.24
C THR A 451 28.91 4.73 -38.80
N TYR A 452 29.56 3.61 -38.52
CA TYR A 452 29.55 2.95 -37.22
C TYR A 452 30.90 3.15 -36.52
N ALA A 453 31.17 4.39 -36.15
CA ALA A 453 32.33 4.79 -35.36
C ALA A 453 31.92 5.33 -33.99
N CYS A 454 32.73 5.04 -32.97
CA CYS A 454 32.51 5.48 -31.61
C CYS A 454 32.82 6.97 -31.48
N LEU A 455 31.90 7.75 -30.90
CA LEU A 455 32.13 9.18 -30.65
C LEU A 455 33.43 9.47 -29.88
N LEU A 456 33.72 8.65 -28.87
CA LEU A 456 34.78 8.95 -27.91
C LEU A 456 36.13 8.39 -28.34
N THR A 457 36.18 7.11 -28.68
CA THR A 457 37.43 6.45 -29.02
C THR A 457 37.82 6.65 -30.47
N THR A 458 36.88 7.09 -31.32
CA THR A 458 37.00 7.16 -32.78
C THR A 458 37.16 5.81 -33.48
N ASP A 459 37.17 4.71 -32.72
CA ASP A 459 37.24 3.35 -33.26
C ASP A 459 35.99 3.05 -34.09
N ASN A 460 36.20 2.44 -35.26
CA ASN A 460 35.10 1.84 -36.00
C ASN A 460 34.61 0.57 -35.30
N TYR A 461 33.43 0.06 -35.67
CA TYR A 461 32.86 -1.09 -34.98
C TYR A 461 33.70 -2.38 -35.08
N ILE A 462 34.56 -2.55 -36.10
CA ILE A 462 35.46 -3.71 -36.22
C ILE A 462 36.60 -3.58 -35.22
N GLU A 463 37.19 -2.40 -35.09
CA GLU A 463 38.22 -2.08 -34.09
C GLU A 463 37.65 -2.29 -32.68
N ALA A 464 36.46 -1.77 -32.39
CA ALA A 464 35.77 -2.01 -31.12
C ALA A 464 35.54 -3.51 -30.85
N MET A 465 35.19 -4.29 -31.88
CA MET A 465 35.02 -5.75 -31.73
C MET A 465 36.33 -6.47 -31.41
N ARG A 466 37.50 -5.97 -31.85
CA ARG A 466 38.80 -6.58 -31.50
C ARG A 466 39.05 -6.54 -29.99
N GLU A 467 38.52 -5.54 -29.31
CA GLU A 467 38.55 -5.40 -27.84
C GLU A 467 37.38 -6.11 -27.14
N GLY A 468 36.53 -6.84 -27.88
CA GLY A 468 35.34 -7.50 -27.34
C GLY A 468 34.20 -6.53 -26.99
N GLU A 469 34.22 -5.33 -27.57
CA GLU A 469 33.17 -4.32 -27.44
C GLU A 469 32.15 -4.44 -28.58
N CYS A 470 30.98 -3.85 -28.39
CA CYS A 470 30.00 -3.72 -29.47
C CYS A 470 29.59 -2.26 -29.69
N MET A 471 29.38 -1.89 -30.95
CA MET A 471 28.78 -0.62 -31.30
C MET A 471 27.31 -0.54 -30.85
N CYS A 472 26.98 0.57 -30.20
CA CYS A 472 25.68 0.82 -29.62
C CYS A 472 25.08 2.14 -30.10
N LEU A 473 23.75 2.17 -30.18
CA LEU A 473 22.97 3.39 -30.38
C LEU A 473 22.75 4.10 -29.04
N THR A 474 23.03 5.40 -28.97
CA THR A 474 22.86 6.16 -27.73
C THR A 474 21.42 6.60 -27.49
N LEU A 475 21.02 6.66 -26.21
CA LEU A 475 19.66 6.93 -25.76
C LEU A 475 19.66 7.93 -24.60
N ASP A 476 18.56 8.70 -24.52
CA ASP A 476 18.16 9.36 -23.28
C ASP A 476 16.99 8.60 -22.65
N ILE A 477 17.18 8.13 -21.42
CA ILE A 477 16.25 7.29 -20.69
C ILE A 477 15.86 7.91 -19.34
N GLY A 478 14.61 7.70 -18.94
CA GLY A 478 14.12 7.94 -17.58
C GLY A 478 13.64 6.62 -16.98
N ARG A 479 13.82 6.43 -15.68
CA ARG A 479 13.43 5.19 -15.00
C ARG A 479 12.85 5.50 -13.63
N SER A 480 11.78 4.80 -13.25
CA SER A 480 11.27 4.80 -11.88
C SER A 480 11.78 3.57 -11.13
N GLN A 481 11.68 3.54 -9.79
CA GLN A 481 12.06 2.35 -9.01
C GLN A 481 11.30 1.09 -9.43
N ALA A 482 10.08 1.25 -9.97
CA ALA A 482 9.30 0.14 -10.50
C ALA A 482 9.99 -0.55 -11.69
N ALA A 483 10.91 0.12 -12.40
CA ALA A 483 11.67 -0.45 -13.52
C ALA A 483 12.57 -1.63 -13.12
N ILE A 484 12.95 -1.73 -11.84
CA ILE A 484 13.74 -2.86 -11.30
C ILE A 484 12.94 -4.17 -11.37
N ALA A 485 11.63 -4.08 -11.08
CA ALA A 485 10.71 -5.21 -11.07
C ALA A 485 10.05 -5.42 -12.44
N ASP A 486 9.70 -4.33 -13.12
CA ASP A 486 8.98 -4.33 -14.39
C ASP A 486 9.70 -3.41 -15.41
N PRO A 487 10.45 -3.98 -16.37
CA PRO A 487 11.21 -3.19 -17.34
C PRO A 487 10.33 -2.33 -18.26
N THR A 488 9.02 -2.56 -18.32
CA THR A 488 8.10 -1.72 -19.10
C THR A 488 7.94 -0.31 -18.53
N GLN A 489 8.41 -0.08 -17.29
CA GLN A 489 8.42 1.25 -16.66
C GLN A 489 9.62 2.10 -17.06
N LEU A 490 10.53 1.58 -17.88
CA LEU A 490 11.60 2.36 -18.50
C LEU A 490 11.01 3.27 -19.58
N ILE A 491 11.36 4.56 -19.53
CA ILE A 491 10.87 5.58 -20.46
C ILE A 491 12.02 5.94 -21.41
N ILE A 492 11.83 5.71 -22.71
CA ILE A 492 12.76 6.16 -23.75
C ILE A 492 12.39 7.60 -24.13
N LYS A 493 13.10 8.58 -23.57
CA LYS A 493 12.84 10.01 -23.80
C LYS A 493 13.24 10.39 -25.22
N LYS A 494 14.44 10.00 -25.63
CA LYS A 494 15.00 10.32 -26.95
C LYS A 494 15.91 9.20 -27.45
N ILE A 495 15.91 9.02 -28.78
CA ILE A 495 16.91 8.23 -29.50
C ILE A 495 17.88 9.24 -30.10
N ASN A 496 19.16 9.14 -29.75
CA ASN A 496 20.18 10.11 -30.15
C ASN A 496 20.80 9.72 -31.48
N GLN A 497 21.54 10.64 -32.12
CA GLN A 497 22.17 10.37 -33.42
C GLN A 497 23.56 9.73 -33.26
N THR A 498 24.15 9.92 -32.08
CA THR A 498 25.49 9.48 -31.74
C THR A 498 25.56 7.95 -31.56
N PHE A 499 26.61 7.33 -32.09
CA PHE A 499 27.00 5.95 -31.78
C PHE A 499 28.16 5.91 -30.79
N MET A 500 28.20 4.86 -29.97
CA MET A 500 29.26 4.67 -28.98
C MET A 500 29.52 3.20 -28.76
N SER A 501 30.77 2.83 -28.53
CA SER A 501 31.08 1.46 -28.12
C SER A 501 30.59 1.19 -26.69
N SER A 502 30.32 -0.09 -26.39
CA SER A 502 29.78 -0.51 -25.09
C SER A 502 30.63 -0.03 -23.92
N ASP A 503 31.95 -0.16 -24.03
CA ASP A 503 32.84 0.10 -22.90
C ASP A 503 33.20 1.58 -22.81
N ALA A 504 33.26 2.30 -23.93
CA ALA A 504 33.33 3.76 -23.91
C ALA A 504 32.17 4.37 -23.09
N PHE A 505 30.96 3.81 -23.21
CA PHE A 505 29.83 4.22 -22.38
C PHE A 505 30.01 3.89 -20.91
N MET A 506 30.36 2.65 -20.59
CA MET A 506 30.53 2.24 -19.19
C MET A 506 31.67 2.99 -18.51
N ASN A 507 32.76 3.29 -19.23
CA ASN A 507 33.85 4.12 -18.76
C ASN A 507 33.42 5.58 -18.54
N SER A 508 32.58 6.13 -19.43
CA SER A 508 32.02 7.48 -19.28
C SER A 508 31.11 7.59 -18.06
N VAL A 509 30.27 6.56 -17.82
CA VAL A 509 29.45 6.46 -16.61
C VAL A 509 30.34 6.50 -15.37
N ARG A 510 31.39 5.67 -15.34
CA ARG A 510 32.32 5.62 -14.20
C ARG A 510 32.98 6.98 -13.96
N TYR A 511 33.52 7.59 -15.01
CA TYR A 511 34.19 8.89 -14.91
C TYR A 511 33.25 9.99 -14.41
N ALA A 512 32.04 10.07 -14.98
CA ALA A 512 31.06 11.08 -14.59
C ALA A 512 30.60 10.92 -13.13
N LEU A 513 30.48 9.69 -12.64
CA LEU A 513 30.17 9.42 -11.23
C LEU A 513 31.33 9.79 -10.29
N GLU A 514 32.57 9.65 -10.74
CA GLU A 514 33.75 10.02 -9.95
C GLU A 514 33.95 11.54 -9.82
N GLU A 515 33.57 12.34 -10.83
CA GLU A 515 33.73 13.81 -10.82
C GLU A 515 32.62 14.58 -10.09
N THR A 516 31.43 14.00 -9.90
CA THR A 516 30.24 14.80 -9.56
C THR A 516 30.13 15.15 -8.08
N SER A 517 30.30 16.42 -7.72
CA SER A 517 30.07 16.94 -6.35
C SER A 517 28.57 17.18 -6.03
N GLY A 518 27.69 17.01 -7.02
CA GLY A 518 26.26 17.40 -6.97
C GLY A 518 25.24 16.26 -6.84
N GLY A 519 25.67 15.02 -6.60
CA GLY A 519 24.81 13.83 -6.48
C GLY A 519 24.71 13.02 -7.78
N ASP A 520 24.87 11.70 -7.66
CA ASP A 520 24.91 10.71 -8.75
C ASP A 520 23.69 10.76 -9.68
N GLU A 521 22.55 11.22 -9.16
CA GLU A 521 21.32 11.35 -9.93
C GLU A 521 21.48 12.29 -11.13
N ASN A 522 22.33 13.33 -11.05
CA ASN A 522 22.57 14.25 -12.17
C ASN A 522 23.30 13.58 -13.35
N VAL A 523 23.98 12.46 -13.10
CA VAL A 523 24.75 11.72 -14.11
C VAL A 523 23.83 10.73 -14.84
N HIS A 524 23.20 9.81 -14.11
CA HIS A 524 22.44 8.70 -14.71
C HIS A 524 20.91 8.82 -14.58
N GLY A 525 20.42 9.89 -13.93
CA GLY A 525 18.98 10.20 -13.74
C GLY A 525 18.33 9.55 -12.51
N GLY A 526 19.09 8.78 -11.73
CA GLY A 526 18.58 7.99 -10.60
C GLY A 526 17.32 7.17 -10.93
N PHE A 527 16.40 7.14 -9.97
CA PHE A 527 15.01 6.65 -10.17
C PHE A 527 14.01 7.82 -10.21
N GLN A 528 14.45 8.97 -10.71
CA GLN A 528 13.64 10.17 -10.81
C GLN A 528 12.68 10.06 -12.00
N GLY A 529 11.54 10.77 -11.89
CA GLY A 529 10.51 10.77 -12.93
C GLY A 529 10.99 11.31 -14.29
N PRO A 530 10.17 11.18 -15.35
CA PRO A 530 10.55 11.52 -16.74
C PRO A 530 10.96 12.98 -16.96
N SER A 531 10.60 13.90 -16.06
CA SER A 531 10.95 15.33 -16.15
C SER A 531 12.36 15.67 -15.64
N PHE A 532 13.07 14.71 -15.04
CA PHE A 532 14.42 14.93 -14.52
C PHE A 532 15.45 14.87 -15.65
N SER A 533 16.29 15.91 -15.78
CA SER A 533 17.39 15.96 -16.74
C SER A 533 18.66 15.40 -16.10
N ALA A 534 19.34 14.52 -16.82
CA ALA A 534 20.61 13.93 -16.43
C ALA A 534 21.45 13.69 -17.68
N SER A 535 22.75 13.65 -17.52
CA SER A 535 23.68 13.48 -18.64
C SER A 535 24.93 12.76 -18.15
N VAL A 536 25.19 11.57 -18.70
CA VAL A 536 26.49 10.90 -18.50
C VAL A 536 27.53 11.60 -19.37
N ILE A 537 27.15 11.88 -20.61
CA ILE A 537 27.96 12.59 -21.58
C ILE A 537 27.03 13.26 -22.60
N GLN A 538 27.49 14.38 -23.16
CA GLN A 538 26.80 15.04 -24.28
C GLN A 538 27.30 14.51 -25.62
N GLY A 539 26.38 14.06 -26.47
CA GLY A 539 26.67 13.63 -27.84
C GLY A 539 26.99 14.80 -28.78
N ILE A 540 27.26 14.49 -30.06
CA ILE A 540 27.71 15.47 -31.08
C ILE A 540 26.73 16.64 -31.21
N ALA A 541 25.43 16.37 -31.11
CA ALA A 541 24.37 17.37 -31.20
C ALA A 541 24.01 18.04 -29.86
N ARG A 542 24.90 17.96 -28.85
CA ARG A 542 24.65 18.38 -27.45
C ARG A 542 23.44 17.69 -26.83
N GLU A 543 23.27 16.43 -27.17
CA GLU A 543 22.19 15.58 -26.69
C GLU A 543 22.64 14.81 -25.46
N ASP A 544 21.78 14.74 -24.45
CA ASP A 544 22.09 13.99 -23.24
C ASP A 544 22.08 12.49 -23.52
N ILE A 545 23.14 11.80 -23.11
CA ILE A 545 23.27 10.36 -23.21
C ILE A 545 23.20 9.78 -21.80
N THR A 546 22.20 8.93 -21.54
CA THR A 546 21.98 8.28 -20.24
C THR A 546 21.78 6.77 -20.36
N GLY A 547 21.72 6.23 -21.58
CA GLY A 547 21.70 4.80 -21.88
C GLY A 547 22.19 4.49 -23.30
N ILE A 548 22.37 3.20 -23.60
CA ILE A 548 22.82 2.71 -24.90
C ILE A 548 22.12 1.41 -25.29
N LEU A 549 21.87 1.17 -26.57
CA LEU A 549 21.33 -0.08 -27.11
C LEU A 549 22.33 -0.72 -28.07
N PRO A 550 22.89 -1.90 -27.74
CA PRO A 550 23.69 -2.69 -28.68
C PRO A 550 22.92 -3.02 -29.94
N LEU A 551 23.58 -2.89 -31.09
CA LEU A 551 22.96 -3.05 -32.39
C LEU A 551 23.25 -4.42 -33.01
N TYR A 552 22.38 -4.83 -33.93
CA TYR A 552 22.71 -5.82 -34.96
C TYR A 552 23.24 -5.08 -36.19
N ILE A 553 24.54 -5.17 -36.47
CA ILE A 553 25.14 -4.65 -37.71
C ILE A 553 25.30 -5.79 -38.73
N ASN A 554 25.94 -6.87 -38.32
CA ASN A 554 26.09 -8.11 -39.09
C ASN A 554 26.20 -9.31 -38.14
N GLU A 555 26.24 -10.54 -38.68
CA GLU A 555 26.25 -11.76 -37.85
C GLU A 555 27.51 -11.86 -36.96
N LYS A 556 28.69 -11.44 -37.45
CA LYS A 556 29.95 -11.46 -36.67
C LYS A 556 29.86 -10.46 -35.50
N HIS A 557 29.39 -9.23 -35.73
CA HIS A 557 29.16 -8.22 -34.68
C HIS A 557 28.11 -8.67 -33.67
N TRP A 558 27.03 -9.29 -34.14
CA TRP A 558 25.95 -9.76 -33.28
C TRP A 558 26.38 -10.84 -32.29
N GLN A 559 27.37 -11.67 -32.63
CA GLN A 559 27.92 -12.66 -31.71
C GLN A 559 28.48 -12.03 -30.43
N ILE A 560 29.05 -10.82 -30.52
CA ILE A 560 29.54 -10.03 -29.38
C ILE A 560 28.38 -9.24 -28.76
N ALA A 561 27.61 -8.52 -29.58
CA ALA A 561 26.55 -7.63 -29.11
C ALA A 561 25.47 -8.37 -28.30
N LYS A 562 25.10 -9.60 -28.67
CA LYS A 562 24.11 -10.43 -27.95
C LYS A 562 24.54 -10.83 -26.53
N GLU A 563 25.84 -10.84 -26.25
CA GLU A 563 26.36 -11.11 -24.92
C GLU A 563 26.47 -9.80 -24.12
N ARG A 564 27.01 -8.74 -24.73
CA ARG A 564 27.14 -7.39 -24.13
C ARG A 564 25.80 -6.74 -23.78
N ILE A 565 24.72 -7.05 -24.50
CA ILE A 565 23.39 -6.47 -24.23
C ILE A 565 22.86 -6.82 -22.84
N LYS A 566 23.26 -7.95 -22.26
CA LYS A 566 22.75 -8.38 -20.94
C LYS A 566 23.17 -7.42 -19.82
N PRO A 567 24.48 -7.18 -19.57
CA PRO A 567 24.88 -6.23 -18.54
C PRO A 567 24.42 -4.79 -18.82
N ILE A 568 24.36 -4.39 -20.09
CA ILE A 568 23.88 -3.06 -20.49
C ILE A 568 22.41 -2.87 -20.10
N LEU A 569 21.53 -3.84 -20.40
CA LEU A 569 20.12 -3.77 -20.04
C LEU A 569 19.91 -3.84 -18.51
N GLY A 570 20.76 -4.61 -17.81
CA GLY A 570 20.82 -4.59 -16.35
C GLY A 570 21.05 -3.17 -15.83
N TYR A 571 22.09 -2.50 -16.33
CA TYR A 571 22.41 -1.13 -15.95
C TYR A 571 21.30 -0.14 -16.34
N MET A 572 20.77 -0.21 -17.56
CA MET A 572 19.70 0.70 -18.03
C MET A 572 18.42 0.63 -17.19
N THR A 573 18.11 -0.51 -16.59
CA THR A 573 16.87 -0.67 -15.81
C THR A 573 17.08 -0.54 -14.31
N THR A 574 18.28 -0.87 -13.82
CA THR A 574 18.54 -0.99 -12.38
C THR A 574 19.70 -0.16 -11.86
N LEU A 575 20.47 0.49 -12.74
CA LEU A 575 21.75 1.15 -12.45
C LEU A 575 22.86 0.17 -11.99
N ASP A 576 22.63 -1.13 -12.13
CA ASP A 576 23.59 -2.19 -11.81
C ASP A 576 23.75 -3.12 -13.01
N VAL A 577 24.99 -3.31 -13.49
CA VAL A 577 25.31 -4.22 -14.61
C VAL A 577 24.95 -5.67 -14.31
N PHE A 578 24.91 -6.07 -13.04
CA PHE A 578 24.47 -7.40 -12.64
C PHE A 578 22.95 -7.48 -12.43
N GLY A 579 22.22 -6.38 -12.54
CA GLY A 579 20.77 -6.34 -12.41
C GLY A 579 19.98 -6.96 -13.58
N TYR A 580 20.66 -7.65 -14.49
CA TYR A 580 20.07 -8.23 -15.69
C TYR A 580 18.95 -9.23 -15.39
N ALA A 581 17.85 -9.14 -16.12
CA ALA A 581 16.78 -10.13 -16.13
C ALA A 581 16.33 -10.37 -17.57
N TYR A 582 15.95 -11.62 -17.88
CA TYR A 582 15.52 -11.98 -19.23
C TYR A 582 14.34 -11.14 -19.74
N SER A 583 13.42 -10.73 -18.87
CA SER A 583 12.31 -9.82 -19.22
C SER A 583 12.77 -8.46 -19.75
N GLN A 584 13.97 -7.99 -19.40
CA GLN A 584 14.52 -6.74 -19.94
C GLN A 584 14.88 -6.90 -21.41
N LEU A 585 15.44 -8.06 -21.79
CA LEU A 585 15.79 -8.40 -23.17
C LEU A 585 14.56 -8.44 -24.08
N THR A 586 13.45 -8.97 -23.57
CA THR A 586 12.19 -9.08 -24.31
C THR A 586 11.37 -7.79 -24.33
N THR A 587 11.79 -6.78 -23.57
CA THR A 587 11.02 -5.53 -23.37
C THR A 587 11.73 -4.29 -23.88
N VAL A 588 12.94 -4.00 -23.38
CA VAL A 588 13.62 -2.71 -23.59
C VAL A 588 13.90 -2.43 -25.08
N PRO A 589 14.46 -3.36 -25.87
CA PRO A 589 14.68 -3.13 -27.30
C PRO A 589 13.38 -2.80 -28.05
N PHE A 590 12.27 -3.41 -27.66
CA PHE A 590 10.96 -3.18 -28.28
C PHE A 590 10.31 -1.86 -27.82
N LEU A 591 10.64 -1.35 -26.63
CA LEU A 591 10.30 0.02 -26.24
C LEU A 591 11.07 1.03 -27.12
N VAL A 592 12.34 0.76 -27.41
CA VAL A 592 13.15 1.60 -28.32
C VAL A 592 12.60 1.55 -29.74
N LEU A 593 12.19 0.38 -30.23
CA LEU A 593 11.49 0.23 -31.52
C LEU A 593 10.20 1.06 -31.56
N GLY A 594 9.38 0.97 -30.51
CA GLY A 594 8.17 1.77 -30.38
C GLY A 594 8.45 3.28 -30.44
N LYS A 595 9.51 3.74 -29.75
CA LYS A 595 9.94 5.15 -29.79
C LYS A 595 10.43 5.56 -31.18
N ALA A 596 11.18 4.69 -31.88
CA ALA A 596 11.68 4.96 -33.23
C ALA A 596 10.55 5.11 -34.26
N LEU A 597 9.48 4.31 -34.14
CA LEU A 597 8.26 4.46 -34.97
C LEU A 597 7.51 5.78 -34.69
N GLY A 598 7.78 6.42 -33.56
CA GLY A 598 7.23 7.72 -33.20
C GLY A 598 7.78 8.90 -34.00
N ASP A 599 8.95 8.78 -34.61
CA ASP A 599 9.57 9.85 -35.41
C ASP A 599 10.41 9.29 -36.56
N THR A 600 9.87 9.37 -37.79
CA THR A 600 10.50 8.87 -39.01
C THR A 600 10.67 9.98 -40.04
N SER A 601 10.68 11.23 -39.57
CA SER A 601 10.66 12.45 -40.37
C SER A 601 11.85 12.60 -41.31
N THR A 602 13.03 12.09 -40.94
CA THR A 602 14.28 12.22 -41.72
C THR A 602 14.81 10.86 -42.20
N ASP A 603 15.63 10.86 -43.26
CA ASP A 603 16.30 9.64 -43.75
C ASP A 603 17.16 8.99 -42.66
N PHE A 604 17.79 9.82 -41.85
CA PHE A 604 18.56 9.35 -40.70
C PHE A 604 17.68 8.59 -39.70
N ARG A 605 16.54 9.16 -39.29
CA ARG A 605 15.58 8.49 -38.39
C ARG A 605 15.06 7.19 -38.96
N ARG A 606 14.83 7.13 -40.27
CA ARG A 606 14.42 5.91 -40.97
C ARG A 606 15.52 4.84 -40.93
N LYS A 607 16.77 5.21 -41.17
CA LYS A 607 17.92 4.29 -41.02
C LYS A 607 18.03 3.76 -39.58
N GLN A 608 17.84 4.62 -38.57
CA GLN A 608 17.82 4.19 -37.17
C GLN A 608 16.70 3.19 -36.88
N LEU A 609 15.49 3.44 -37.38
CA LEU A 609 14.38 2.50 -37.24
C LEU A 609 14.73 1.12 -37.82
N THR A 610 15.30 1.08 -39.03
CA THR A 610 15.72 -0.19 -39.66
C THR A 610 16.74 -0.92 -38.79
N LEU A 611 17.76 -0.23 -38.29
CA LEU A 611 18.77 -0.80 -37.41
C LEU A 611 18.18 -1.37 -36.11
N ILE A 612 17.26 -0.62 -35.48
CA ILE A 612 16.58 -1.05 -34.25
C ILE A 612 15.68 -2.26 -34.55
N LEU A 613 14.99 -2.28 -35.68
CA LEU A 613 14.14 -3.40 -36.07
C LEU A 613 14.96 -4.65 -36.37
N ASP A 614 16.07 -4.53 -37.10
CA ASP A 614 16.97 -5.64 -37.38
C ASP A 614 17.53 -6.23 -36.07
N THR A 615 17.85 -5.36 -35.10
CA THR A 615 18.26 -5.74 -33.75
C THR A 615 17.14 -6.51 -33.02
N CYS A 616 15.91 -5.98 -33.03
CA CYS A 616 14.75 -6.65 -32.43
C CYS A 616 14.44 -8.00 -33.09
N ARG A 617 14.59 -8.09 -34.42
CA ARG A 617 14.41 -9.31 -35.20
C ARG A 617 15.47 -10.36 -34.83
N ALA A 618 16.73 -9.96 -34.70
CA ALA A 618 17.81 -10.86 -34.29
C ALA A 618 17.56 -11.43 -32.87
N LEU A 619 17.13 -10.59 -31.93
CA LEU A 619 16.73 -11.00 -30.58
C LEU A 619 15.54 -11.97 -30.59
N TYR A 620 14.49 -11.62 -31.32
CA TYR A 620 13.28 -12.44 -31.41
C TYR A 620 13.58 -13.80 -32.06
N LYS A 621 14.36 -13.82 -33.15
CA LYS A 621 14.77 -15.05 -33.85
C LYS A 621 15.51 -16.03 -32.93
N GLN A 622 16.38 -15.51 -32.05
CA GLN A 622 17.21 -16.32 -31.16
C GLN A 622 16.46 -16.87 -29.95
N SER A 623 15.38 -16.21 -29.53
CA SER A 623 14.64 -16.66 -28.36
C SER A 623 13.50 -17.61 -28.72
N THR A 624 13.73 -18.91 -28.52
CA THR A 624 12.68 -19.93 -28.66
C THR A 624 11.55 -19.73 -27.65
N TYR A 625 11.89 -19.40 -26.39
CA TYR A 625 10.91 -19.15 -25.34
C TYR A 625 9.98 -17.99 -25.68
N LEU A 626 10.54 -16.84 -26.11
CA LEU A 626 9.74 -15.67 -26.49
C LEU A 626 8.80 -15.99 -27.65
N ARG A 627 9.26 -16.76 -28.64
CA ARG A 627 8.47 -17.13 -29.83
C ARG A 627 7.27 -17.99 -29.47
N GLU A 628 7.46 -19.02 -28.64
CA GLU A 628 6.39 -19.93 -28.23
C GLU A 628 5.37 -19.27 -27.30
N GLU A 629 5.84 -18.46 -26.35
CA GLU A 629 4.98 -17.66 -25.48
C GLU A 629 4.10 -16.71 -26.32
N ASN A 630 4.71 -16.02 -27.29
CA ASN A 630 4.02 -15.06 -28.13
C ASN A 630 2.98 -15.68 -29.08
N LYS A 631 3.24 -16.85 -29.67
CA LYS A 631 2.24 -17.55 -30.51
C LYS A 631 0.94 -17.77 -29.73
N THR A 632 1.06 -18.29 -28.50
CA THR A 632 -0.09 -18.54 -27.62
C THR A 632 -0.77 -17.23 -27.21
N LEU A 633 0.02 -16.21 -26.90
CA LEU A 633 -0.49 -14.90 -26.49
C LEU A 633 -1.29 -14.21 -27.61
N PHE A 634 -0.77 -14.22 -28.84
CA PHE A 634 -1.41 -13.56 -29.99
C PHE A 634 -2.79 -14.15 -30.29
N GLU A 635 -2.92 -15.48 -30.27
CA GLU A 635 -4.20 -16.17 -30.51
C GLU A 635 -5.24 -15.89 -29.41
N LYS A 636 -4.80 -15.74 -28.16
CA LYS A 636 -5.67 -15.53 -27.00
C LYS A 636 -6.03 -14.06 -26.78
N TYR A 637 -5.22 -13.12 -27.27
CA TYR A 637 -5.33 -11.69 -26.95
C TYR A 637 -6.72 -11.11 -27.24
N THR A 638 -7.27 -11.39 -28.43
CA THR A 638 -8.58 -10.88 -28.85
C THR A 638 -9.75 -11.60 -28.18
N LYS A 639 -9.55 -12.82 -27.66
CA LYS A 639 -10.63 -13.69 -27.17
C LYS A 639 -11.24 -13.28 -25.83
N SER A 640 -10.48 -12.62 -24.96
CA SER A 640 -10.99 -12.20 -23.65
C SER A 640 -10.27 -10.96 -23.12
N PRO A 641 -10.99 -10.04 -22.44
CA PRO A 641 -10.37 -8.94 -21.71
C PRO A 641 -9.37 -9.37 -20.63
N LEU A 642 -9.46 -10.61 -20.13
CA LEU A 642 -8.55 -11.15 -19.11
C LEU A 642 -7.12 -11.35 -19.64
N ASN A 643 -7.01 -11.72 -20.92
CA ASN A 643 -5.75 -11.98 -21.60
C ASN A 643 -4.99 -10.68 -21.96
N ARG A 644 -5.56 -9.52 -21.61
CA ARG A 644 -5.04 -8.19 -21.92
C ARG A 644 -4.62 -7.44 -20.65
N THR A 645 -4.73 -8.06 -19.49
CA THR A 645 -4.31 -7.44 -18.22
C THR A 645 -2.79 -7.29 -18.15
N VAL A 646 -2.27 -6.47 -17.23
CA VAL A 646 -0.83 -6.21 -17.07
C VAL A 646 -0.04 -7.50 -16.83
N ASP A 647 -0.66 -8.50 -16.19
CA ASP A 647 -0.06 -9.81 -15.90
C ASP A 647 0.19 -10.65 -17.18
N SER A 648 -0.60 -10.43 -18.24
CA SER A 648 -0.48 -11.15 -19.51
C SER A 648 0.26 -10.32 -20.58
N VAL A 649 0.01 -9.02 -20.64
CA VAL A 649 0.63 -8.10 -21.59
C VAL A 649 1.09 -6.88 -20.81
N ALA A 650 2.34 -6.82 -20.40
CA ALA A 650 2.83 -5.69 -19.60
C ALA A 650 2.82 -4.36 -20.40
N ASN A 651 3.07 -4.39 -21.72
CA ASN A 651 3.06 -3.21 -22.58
C ASN A 651 2.59 -3.54 -24.01
N HIS A 652 1.59 -2.81 -24.52
CA HIS A 652 1.00 -3.05 -25.86
C HIS A 652 1.91 -2.63 -27.02
N VAL A 653 2.77 -1.64 -26.83
CA VAL A 653 3.74 -1.23 -27.85
C VAL A 653 4.78 -2.34 -28.05
N VAL A 654 5.20 -2.98 -26.95
CA VAL A 654 6.09 -4.16 -26.99
C VAL A 654 5.43 -5.34 -27.68
N LEU A 655 4.16 -5.65 -27.34
CA LEU A 655 3.37 -6.69 -28.00
C LEU A 655 3.31 -6.49 -29.52
N LEU A 656 3.02 -5.27 -29.97
CA LEU A 656 2.93 -4.94 -31.41
C LEU A 656 4.30 -5.07 -32.10
N GLY A 657 5.39 -4.73 -31.40
CA GLY A 657 6.76 -4.99 -31.86
C GLY A 657 7.08 -6.48 -32.00
N HIS A 658 6.59 -7.32 -31.08
CA HIS A 658 6.71 -8.78 -31.18
C HIS A 658 5.92 -9.34 -32.37
N ILE A 659 4.68 -8.89 -32.58
CA ILE A 659 3.86 -9.27 -33.74
C ILE A 659 4.58 -8.90 -35.05
N LEU A 660 5.17 -7.70 -35.12
CA LEU A 660 5.93 -7.27 -36.29
C LEU A 660 7.12 -8.20 -36.57
N CYS A 661 7.92 -8.53 -35.55
CA CYS A 661 9.05 -9.44 -35.72
C CYS A 661 8.60 -10.87 -36.08
N ALA A 662 7.53 -11.36 -35.46
CA ALA A 662 6.93 -12.66 -35.74
C ALA A 662 6.48 -12.76 -37.20
N LEU A 663 5.85 -11.71 -37.73
CA LEU A 663 5.41 -11.63 -39.13
C LEU A 663 6.62 -11.64 -40.08
N GLN A 664 7.67 -10.87 -39.78
CA GLN A 664 8.87 -10.81 -40.60
C GLN A 664 9.66 -12.13 -40.63
N LEU A 665 9.60 -12.89 -39.55
CA LEU A 665 10.27 -14.19 -39.44
C LEU A 665 9.39 -15.38 -39.85
N GLY A 666 8.13 -15.13 -40.24
CA GLY A 666 7.21 -16.16 -40.71
C GLY A 666 6.60 -17.03 -39.60
N ASP A 667 6.66 -16.60 -38.33
CA ASP A 667 5.97 -17.28 -37.23
C ASP A 667 4.46 -17.08 -37.26
N ILE A 668 4.03 -15.97 -37.85
CA ILE A 668 2.64 -15.65 -38.16
C ILE A 668 2.54 -15.14 -39.60
N THR A 669 1.36 -15.29 -40.19
CA THR A 669 1.07 -14.91 -41.58
C THR A 669 0.35 -13.57 -41.65
N LEU A 670 0.38 -12.91 -42.82
CA LEU A 670 -0.41 -11.71 -43.08
C LEU A 670 -1.91 -11.96 -42.87
N THR A 671 -2.40 -13.15 -43.20
CA THR A 671 -3.79 -13.56 -42.98
C THR A 671 -4.15 -13.60 -41.49
N GLN A 672 -3.27 -14.14 -40.65
CA GLN A 672 -3.48 -14.13 -39.19
C GLN A 672 -3.47 -12.71 -38.62
N VAL A 673 -2.54 -11.85 -39.08
CA VAL A 673 -2.52 -10.44 -38.67
C VAL A 673 -3.81 -9.75 -39.10
N GLN A 674 -4.27 -9.94 -40.34
CA GLN A 674 -5.55 -9.41 -40.84
C GLN A 674 -6.73 -9.88 -39.98
N GLN A 675 -6.74 -11.15 -39.57
CA GLN A 675 -7.74 -11.69 -38.64
C GLN A 675 -7.68 -10.96 -37.29
N TYR A 676 -6.50 -10.75 -36.71
CA TYR A 676 -6.37 -10.02 -35.44
C TYR A 676 -6.87 -8.58 -35.54
N LEU A 677 -6.61 -7.90 -36.66
CA LEU A 677 -7.13 -6.55 -36.94
C LEU A 677 -8.67 -6.55 -36.98
N GLN A 678 -9.27 -7.52 -37.69
CA GLN A 678 -10.72 -7.67 -37.79
C GLN A 678 -11.37 -8.04 -36.44
N GLU A 679 -10.68 -8.82 -35.61
CA GLU A 679 -11.12 -9.20 -34.27
C GLU A 679 -10.92 -8.09 -33.22
N GLY A 680 -10.38 -6.91 -33.60
CA GLY A 680 -10.32 -5.73 -32.73
C GLY A 680 -9.00 -5.50 -31.99
N LEU A 681 -7.87 -6.10 -32.43
CA LEU A 681 -6.54 -5.96 -31.80
C LEU A 681 -6.22 -4.52 -31.34
N PHE A 682 -6.38 -3.55 -32.24
CA PHE A 682 -6.06 -2.14 -31.97
C PHE A 682 -7.09 -1.46 -31.06
N THR A 683 -8.37 -1.73 -31.27
CA THR A 683 -9.46 -1.24 -30.42
C THR A 683 -9.20 -1.61 -28.96
N TYR A 684 -8.85 -2.87 -28.72
CA TYR A 684 -8.57 -3.39 -27.39
C TYR A 684 -7.24 -2.89 -26.81
N ALA A 685 -6.19 -2.75 -27.62
CA ALA A 685 -4.93 -2.18 -27.17
C ALA A 685 -5.08 -0.72 -26.73
N ILE A 686 -5.88 0.07 -27.45
CA ILE A 686 -6.18 1.47 -27.11
C ILE A 686 -7.02 1.54 -25.83
N GLU A 687 -8.08 0.75 -25.73
CA GLU A 687 -8.93 0.71 -24.53
C GLU A 687 -8.14 0.33 -23.28
N GLU A 688 -7.33 -0.72 -23.36
CA GLU A 688 -6.52 -1.20 -22.24
C GLU A 688 -5.42 -0.19 -21.86
N THR A 689 -4.89 0.57 -22.83
CA THR A 689 -3.99 1.70 -22.56
C THR A 689 -4.68 2.80 -21.77
N ILE A 690 -5.92 3.15 -22.13
CA ILE A 690 -6.73 4.13 -21.39
C ILE A 690 -6.97 3.65 -19.96
N ARG A 691 -7.42 2.40 -19.79
CA ARG A 691 -7.67 1.77 -18.48
C ARG A 691 -6.45 1.87 -17.56
N ARG A 692 -5.27 1.49 -18.06
CA ARG A 692 -4.02 1.49 -17.27
C ARG A 692 -3.54 2.89 -16.93
N ARG A 693 -3.73 3.86 -17.82
CA ARG A 693 -3.36 5.26 -17.59
C ARG A 693 -4.29 5.91 -16.56
N LEU A 694 -5.59 5.60 -16.61
CA LEU A 694 -6.56 6.05 -15.60
C LEU A 694 -6.24 5.47 -14.21
N ASN A 695 -5.75 4.23 -14.12
CA ASN A 695 -5.29 3.65 -12.84
C ASN A 695 -4.04 4.36 -12.25
N ARG A 696 -3.29 5.11 -13.07
CA ARG A 696 -2.10 5.86 -12.67
C ARG A 696 -2.33 7.37 -12.63
N ALA A 697 -3.54 7.84 -12.95
CA ALA A 697 -3.81 9.24 -13.20
C ALA A 697 -3.90 10.08 -11.91
N LEU A 698 -3.50 11.34 -12.05
CA LEU A 698 -3.22 12.35 -11.01
C LEU A 698 -4.40 12.64 -10.05
N PRO A 699 -4.10 13.10 -8.81
CA PRO A 699 -5.10 13.66 -7.88
C PRO A 699 -5.99 14.69 -8.60
N GLY A 700 -7.31 14.52 -8.51
CA GLY A 700 -8.31 15.42 -9.08
C GLY A 700 -9.07 14.90 -10.32
N ILE A 701 -8.62 13.82 -10.99
CA ILE A 701 -9.46 13.11 -11.97
C ILE A 701 -10.47 12.21 -11.26
N GLU A 702 -10.06 11.54 -10.17
CA GLU A 702 -10.96 10.71 -9.34
C GLU A 702 -12.09 11.54 -8.73
N GLU A 703 -11.79 12.69 -8.12
CA GLU A 703 -12.80 13.61 -7.57
C GLU A 703 -13.84 14.06 -8.63
N LYS A 704 -13.42 14.18 -9.89
CA LYS A 704 -14.30 14.53 -11.01
C LYS A 704 -15.13 13.36 -11.52
N PHE A 705 -14.62 12.13 -11.45
CA PHE A 705 -15.39 10.92 -11.75
C PHE A 705 -16.33 10.51 -10.59
N ASP A 706 -16.05 10.97 -9.37
CA ASP A 706 -16.91 10.77 -8.19
C ASP A 706 -18.18 11.65 -8.23
N ASP A 707 -18.15 12.81 -8.90
CA ASP A 707 -19.34 13.61 -9.23
C ASP A 707 -20.06 13.06 -10.48
N ILE A 708 -20.48 11.80 -10.38
CA ILE A 708 -21.12 11.05 -11.47
C ILE A 708 -22.40 11.73 -11.98
N GLN A 709 -23.05 12.54 -11.13
CA GLN A 709 -24.23 13.34 -11.46
C GLN A 709 -23.93 14.35 -12.57
N LYS A 710 -22.90 15.19 -12.40
CA LYS A 710 -22.52 16.17 -13.43
C LYS A 710 -22.01 15.50 -14.70
N PHE A 711 -21.34 14.36 -14.55
CA PHE A 711 -20.69 13.66 -15.65
C PHE A 711 -21.68 12.94 -16.58
N LEU A 712 -22.72 12.32 -16.00
CA LEU A 712 -23.84 11.73 -16.72
C LEU A 712 -24.95 12.74 -17.05
N GLY A 713 -24.84 13.99 -16.61
CA GLY A 713 -25.85 15.01 -16.90
C GLY A 713 -27.19 14.75 -16.24
N ILE A 714 -27.17 14.16 -15.05
CA ILE A 714 -28.38 13.80 -14.31
C ILE A 714 -29.04 15.09 -13.81
N ASP A 715 -30.22 15.40 -14.35
CA ASP A 715 -31.03 16.51 -13.88
C ASP A 715 -31.63 16.18 -12.50
N GLN A 716 -30.94 16.64 -11.46
CA GLN A 716 -31.33 16.48 -10.06
C GLN A 716 -32.78 16.89 -9.81
N LYS A 717 -33.22 17.99 -10.45
CA LYS A 717 -34.52 18.57 -10.18
C LYS A 717 -35.64 17.64 -10.65
N SER A 718 -35.58 17.21 -11.92
CA SER A 718 -36.65 16.39 -12.52
C SER A 718 -36.58 14.91 -12.15
N LEU A 719 -35.38 14.36 -11.90
CA LEU A 719 -35.19 12.93 -11.66
C LEU A 719 -35.14 12.55 -10.19
N ILE A 720 -34.82 13.49 -9.28
CA ILE A 720 -34.70 13.22 -7.85
C ILE A 720 -35.62 14.14 -7.04
N ASP A 721 -35.47 15.44 -7.13
CA ASP A 721 -36.15 16.38 -6.22
C ASP A 721 -37.68 16.39 -6.41
N GLU A 722 -38.16 16.42 -7.65
CA GLU A 722 -39.59 16.34 -7.98
C GLU A 722 -40.23 15.01 -7.55
N PRO A 723 -39.70 13.83 -7.92
CA PRO A 723 -40.20 12.56 -7.41
C PRO A 723 -40.21 12.45 -5.88
N ILE A 724 -39.17 12.99 -5.21
CA ILE A 724 -39.10 13.00 -3.73
C ILE A 724 -40.15 13.93 -3.12
N LYS A 725 -40.42 15.08 -3.74
CA LYS A 725 -41.48 15.98 -3.32
C LYS A 725 -42.87 15.32 -3.47
N GLU A 726 -43.14 14.73 -4.64
CA GLU A 726 -44.37 13.96 -4.90
C GLU A 726 -44.55 12.81 -3.89
N PHE A 727 -43.46 12.09 -3.59
CA PHE A 727 -43.45 11.05 -2.56
C PHE A 727 -43.71 11.63 -1.16
N SER A 728 -43.08 12.74 -0.79
CA SER A 728 -43.26 13.36 0.52
C SER A 728 -44.70 13.79 0.77
N GLU A 729 -45.33 14.43 -0.22
CA GLU A 729 -46.72 14.88 -0.15
C GLU A 729 -47.71 13.69 -0.08
N SER A 730 -47.50 12.67 -0.92
CA SER A 730 -48.33 11.46 -0.91
C SER A 730 -48.16 10.64 0.38
N TYR A 731 -46.94 10.55 0.90
CA TYR A 731 -46.64 9.86 2.16
C TYR A 731 -47.21 10.62 3.37
N ALA A 732 -47.15 11.95 3.38
CA ALA A 732 -47.80 12.77 4.41
C ALA A 732 -49.32 12.56 4.42
N ALA A 733 -49.96 12.53 3.25
CA ALA A 733 -51.38 12.25 3.11
C ALA A 733 -51.74 10.81 3.55
N PHE A 734 -50.88 9.83 3.24
CA PHE A 734 -51.01 8.46 3.72
C PHE A 734 -50.96 8.39 5.25
N ILE A 735 -49.97 9.03 5.89
CA ILE A 735 -49.85 9.09 7.36
C ILE A 735 -51.06 9.78 7.98
N LYS A 736 -51.52 10.91 7.42
CA LYS A 736 -52.71 11.62 7.90
C LYS A 736 -53.97 10.72 7.85
N LYS A 737 -54.18 9.99 6.76
CA LYS A 737 -55.29 9.02 6.66
C LYS A 737 -55.16 7.86 7.65
N ALA A 738 -53.94 7.38 7.87
CA ALA A 738 -53.65 6.34 8.87
C ALA A 738 -53.84 6.82 10.32
N GLN A 739 -53.73 8.12 10.58
CA GLN A 739 -53.95 8.75 11.89
C GLN A 739 -55.41 9.18 12.11
N GLU A 740 -56.14 9.53 11.06
CA GLU A 740 -57.57 9.87 11.16
C GLU A 740 -58.45 8.67 11.55
N SER A 741 -57.97 7.44 11.34
CA SER A 741 -58.59 6.20 11.83
C SER A 741 -58.31 5.88 13.31
N THR A 742 -57.49 6.67 14.02
CA THR A 742 -57.17 6.49 15.46
C THR A 742 -57.68 7.62 16.37
N ARG A 743 -58.83 8.25 16.08
CA ARG A 743 -59.41 9.36 16.87
C ARG A 743 -60.00 9.03 18.27
N HIS A 744 -59.71 7.86 18.86
CA HIS A 744 -60.24 7.47 20.19
C HIS A 744 -59.16 7.00 21.18
N GLU A 745 -57.96 7.61 21.18
CA GLU A 745 -56.81 7.09 21.94
C GLU A 745 -56.95 7.16 23.48
N HIS A 746 -57.41 8.27 24.09
CA HIS A 746 -57.54 8.34 25.56
C HIS A 746 -58.60 7.38 26.14
N ASN A 747 -59.74 7.21 25.45
CA ASN A 747 -60.77 6.27 25.88
C ASN A 747 -60.33 4.81 25.67
N ARG A 748 -59.57 4.54 24.60
CA ARG A 748 -59.02 3.22 24.26
C ARG A 748 -58.05 2.68 25.34
N TYR A 749 -57.16 3.51 25.89
CA TYR A 749 -56.20 3.05 26.90
C TYR A 749 -56.89 2.66 28.22
N SER A 750 -57.82 3.49 28.70
CA SER A 750 -58.58 3.19 29.92
C SER A 750 -59.48 1.95 29.76
N ILE A 751 -60.17 1.82 28.62
CA ILE A 751 -61.00 0.65 28.30
C ILE A 751 -60.16 -0.62 28.23
N ALA A 752 -59.04 -0.60 27.49
CA ALA A 752 -58.19 -1.78 27.33
C ALA A 752 -57.64 -2.30 28.66
N PHE A 753 -57.20 -1.39 29.54
CA PHE A 753 -56.68 -1.78 30.84
C PHE A 753 -57.78 -2.28 31.80
N LYS A 754 -58.97 -1.66 31.80
CA LYS A 754 -60.14 -2.15 32.57
C LYS A 754 -60.61 -3.54 32.12
N THR A 755 -60.56 -3.82 30.82
CA THR A 755 -60.81 -5.17 30.29
C THR A 755 -59.77 -6.17 30.79
N ALA A 756 -58.48 -5.80 30.81
CA ALA A 756 -57.41 -6.66 31.33
C ALA A 756 -57.57 -6.95 32.85
N LEU A 757 -58.25 -6.08 33.59
CA LEU A 757 -58.63 -6.29 34.99
C LEU A 757 -59.89 -7.17 35.18
N GLY A 758 -60.54 -7.62 34.10
CA GLY A 758 -61.77 -8.43 34.15
C GLY A 758 -63.03 -7.65 34.53
N MET A 759 -63.02 -6.32 34.45
CA MET A 759 -64.18 -5.49 34.74
C MET A 759 -65.21 -5.54 33.59
N LYS A 760 -66.50 -5.72 33.91
CA LYS A 760 -67.59 -5.56 32.93
C LYS A 760 -67.73 -4.09 32.58
N ILE A 761 -67.62 -3.76 31.29
CA ILE A 761 -67.74 -2.40 30.77
C ILE A 761 -69.18 -2.21 30.26
N ASP A 762 -69.90 -1.22 30.77
CA ASP A 762 -71.24 -0.86 30.28
C ASP A 762 -71.12 -0.24 28.87
N ASN A 763 -71.59 -0.97 27.87
CA ASN A 763 -71.64 -0.55 26.47
C ASN A 763 -72.77 0.46 26.22
N THR A 764 -72.64 1.70 26.71
CA THR A 764 -73.53 2.81 26.32
C THR A 764 -72.87 3.86 25.43
N VAL A 765 -71.67 3.61 24.92
CA VAL A 765 -71.09 4.38 23.81
C VAL A 765 -70.57 3.41 22.74
N SER A 766 -71.51 2.71 22.12
CA SER A 766 -71.26 1.93 20.93
C SER A 766 -72.37 2.22 19.95
N GLN A 767 -72.21 3.28 19.16
CA GLN A 767 -72.81 3.40 17.84
C GLN A 767 -72.08 4.47 17.01
N GLU A 768 -71.68 4.05 15.81
CA GLU A 768 -71.04 4.78 14.72
C GLU A 768 -69.52 5.02 14.81
N SER A 769 -68.75 3.99 14.47
CA SER A 769 -67.47 4.16 13.79
C SER A 769 -67.26 3.00 12.82
N THR A 770 -67.42 3.27 11.53
CA THR A 770 -67.09 2.34 10.46
C THR A 770 -65.59 2.03 10.55
N VAL A 771 -65.23 0.84 11.02
CA VAL A 771 -63.84 0.39 11.06
C VAL A 771 -63.38 0.19 9.61
N MET A 772 -62.62 1.14 9.07
CA MET A 772 -61.87 0.93 7.82
C MET A 772 -60.74 -0.07 8.08
N ASP A 773 -60.68 -1.11 7.25
CA ASP A 773 -59.65 -2.15 7.29
C ASP A 773 -58.27 -1.55 6.97
N ILE A 774 -57.40 -1.52 7.97
CA ILE A 774 -56.05 -0.94 7.92
C ILE A 774 -55.16 -1.71 6.91
N ASN A 775 -55.48 -2.97 6.60
CA ASN A 775 -54.72 -3.79 5.67
C ASN A 775 -54.96 -3.46 4.18
N ALA A 776 -55.92 -2.56 3.86
CA ALA A 776 -56.20 -2.13 2.50
C ALA A 776 -55.41 -0.88 2.05
N LEU A 777 -54.67 -0.22 2.95
CA LEU A 777 -53.88 0.98 2.64
C LEU A 777 -52.46 0.63 2.18
N VAL A 778 -52.21 0.70 0.86
CA VAL A 778 -50.89 0.47 0.27
C VAL A 778 -50.02 1.73 0.43
N PRO A 779 -48.78 1.64 0.96
CA PRO A 779 -47.89 2.78 1.06
C PRO A 779 -47.50 3.29 -0.34
N PRO A 780 -47.40 4.62 -0.55
CA PRO A 780 -46.99 5.17 -1.83
C PRO A 780 -45.56 4.75 -2.19
N THR A 781 -45.25 4.66 -3.47
CA THR A 781 -43.90 4.39 -4.00
C THR A 781 -43.35 5.62 -4.70
N VAL A 782 -42.03 5.81 -4.66
CA VAL A 782 -41.39 6.92 -5.36
C VAL A 782 -41.32 6.63 -6.86
N ARG A 783 -41.63 7.64 -7.69
CA ARG A 783 -41.48 7.55 -9.14
C ARG A 783 -39.99 7.42 -9.47
N ASN A 784 -39.60 6.37 -10.19
CA ASN A 784 -38.23 6.15 -10.64
C ASN A 784 -38.16 6.17 -12.17
N THR A 785 -37.63 7.26 -12.73
CA THR A 785 -37.44 7.42 -14.17
C THR A 785 -36.09 6.82 -14.58
N ARG A 786 -36.13 5.84 -15.49
CA ARG A 786 -34.92 5.19 -16.02
C ARG A 786 -34.33 5.94 -17.21
N TYR A 787 -33.07 5.68 -17.46
CA TYR A 787 -32.31 6.14 -18.60
C TYR A 787 -33.03 5.85 -19.93
N ASN A 788 -33.06 6.85 -20.82
CA ASN A 788 -33.59 6.73 -22.17
C ASN A 788 -32.53 7.16 -23.20
N GLY A 789 -32.02 6.19 -23.94
CA GLY A 789 -30.96 6.41 -24.93
C GLY A 789 -31.34 7.33 -26.10
N SER A 790 -32.63 7.46 -26.41
CA SER A 790 -33.12 8.32 -27.52
C SER A 790 -33.14 9.81 -27.19
N SER A 791 -33.26 10.16 -25.89
CA SER A 791 -33.26 11.54 -25.41
C SER A 791 -31.93 11.95 -24.77
N TYR A 792 -31.03 11.01 -24.50
CA TYR A 792 -29.77 11.27 -23.81
C TYR A 792 -28.77 12.01 -24.70
N THR A 793 -28.24 13.11 -24.21
CA THR A 793 -27.14 13.85 -24.83
C THR A 793 -25.98 13.99 -23.84
N VAL A 794 -24.75 13.84 -24.34
CA VAL A 794 -23.56 13.99 -23.49
C VAL A 794 -23.43 15.46 -23.06
N PRO A 795 -23.35 15.75 -21.74
CA PRO A 795 -23.26 17.13 -21.26
C PRO A 795 -22.02 17.85 -21.78
N GLY A 796 -22.16 19.16 -22.05
CA GLY A 796 -21.03 20.00 -22.46
C GLY A 796 -19.89 20.03 -21.41
N SER A 797 -20.23 19.97 -20.12
CA SER A 797 -19.27 19.88 -19.00
C SER A 797 -18.40 18.62 -19.05
N THR A 798 -18.90 17.54 -19.64
CA THR A 798 -18.18 16.26 -19.76
C THR A 798 -17.07 16.34 -20.82
N SER A 799 -17.16 17.30 -21.76
CA SER A 799 -16.20 17.48 -22.85
C SER A 799 -14.79 17.85 -22.37
N GLU A 800 -14.66 18.64 -21.30
CA GLU A 800 -13.37 19.01 -20.71
C GLU A 800 -12.63 17.78 -20.17
N LEU A 801 -13.34 16.89 -19.46
CA LEU A 801 -12.78 15.67 -18.89
C LEU A 801 -12.42 14.65 -19.99
N LEU A 802 -13.28 14.47 -21.00
CA LEU A 802 -12.96 13.64 -22.16
C LEU A 802 -11.68 14.14 -22.85
N SER A 803 -11.52 15.46 -22.99
CA SER A 803 -10.33 16.06 -23.59
C SER A 803 -9.07 15.83 -22.74
N LYS A 804 -9.16 15.97 -21.41
CA LYS A 804 -8.05 15.68 -20.49
C LYS A 804 -7.64 14.21 -20.53
N THR A 805 -8.59 13.29 -20.51
CA THR A 805 -8.30 11.85 -20.62
C THR A 805 -7.68 11.51 -21.98
N GLN A 806 -8.15 12.12 -23.07
CA GLN A 806 -7.53 11.95 -24.40
C GLN A 806 -6.08 12.47 -24.42
N GLN A 807 -5.82 13.64 -23.83
CA GLN A 807 -4.47 14.20 -23.73
C GLN A 807 -3.51 13.28 -22.96
N LEU A 808 -3.96 12.66 -21.87
CA LEU A 808 -3.15 11.73 -21.06
C LEU A 808 -2.67 10.48 -21.82
N VAL A 809 -3.41 10.05 -22.84
CA VAL A 809 -3.13 8.83 -23.59
C VAL A 809 -2.63 9.10 -25.01
N LEU A 810 -2.61 10.37 -25.42
CA LEU A 810 -2.45 10.80 -26.80
C LEU A 810 -1.20 10.19 -27.45
N GLU A 811 -0.04 10.33 -26.82
CA GLU A 811 1.23 9.81 -27.34
C GLU A 811 1.23 8.29 -27.50
N THR A 812 0.67 7.56 -26.52
CA THR A 812 0.68 6.08 -26.57
C THR A 812 -0.33 5.55 -27.59
N VAL A 813 -1.50 6.18 -27.68
CA VAL A 813 -2.52 5.84 -28.69
C VAL A 813 -2.01 6.15 -30.10
N GLU A 814 -1.31 7.27 -30.26
CA GLU A 814 -0.67 7.65 -31.52
C GLU A 814 0.32 6.58 -32.00
N LEU A 815 1.19 6.07 -31.11
CA LEU A 815 2.11 4.98 -31.43
C LEU A 815 1.37 3.69 -31.83
N ILE A 816 0.32 3.31 -31.09
CA ILE A 816 -0.49 2.12 -31.40
C ILE A 816 -1.13 2.25 -32.80
N LEU A 817 -1.66 3.42 -33.15
CA LEU A 817 -2.26 3.68 -34.46
C LEU A 817 -1.22 3.70 -35.59
N ARG A 818 0.03 4.08 -35.31
CA ARG A 818 1.12 3.98 -36.30
C ARG A 818 1.47 2.53 -36.63
N PHE A 819 1.50 1.66 -35.62
CA PHE A 819 1.59 0.22 -35.86
C PHE A 819 0.41 -0.27 -36.72
N LYS A 820 -0.81 0.20 -36.45
CA LYS A 820 -2.00 -0.16 -37.27
C LYS A 820 -1.79 0.16 -38.74
N GLN A 821 -1.35 1.37 -39.05
CA GLN A 821 -1.09 1.79 -40.44
C GLN A 821 0.01 0.96 -41.10
N LEU A 822 1.07 0.64 -40.35
CA LEU A 822 2.13 -0.23 -40.83
C LEU A 822 1.58 -1.62 -41.22
N PHE A 823 0.81 -2.26 -40.34
CA PHE A 823 0.23 -3.57 -40.64
C PHE A 823 -0.79 -3.53 -41.77
N GLU A 824 -1.64 -2.50 -41.82
CA GLU A 824 -2.59 -2.30 -42.93
C GLU A 824 -1.85 -2.18 -44.26
N TRP A 825 -0.76 -1.40 -44.31
CA TRP A 825 0.06 -1.28 -45.50
C TRP A 825 0.72 -2.61 -45.91
N LEU A 826 1.29 -3.35 -44.96
CA LEU A 826 1.89 -4.67 -45.21
C LEU A 826 0.87 -5.66 -45.80
N ILE A 827 -0.35 -5.66 -45.27
CA ILE A 827 -1.46 -6.48 -45.77
C ILE A 827 -1.86 -6.06 -47.18
N THR A 828 -2.09 -4.76 -47.43
CA THR A 828 -2.50 -4.25 -48.75
C THR A 828 -1.47 -4.54 -49.83
N ASN A 829 -0.18 -4.49 -49.50
CA ASN A 829 0.91 -4.71 -50.46
C ASN A 829 1.39 -6.17 -50.49
N ASN A 830 0.73 -7.06 -49.73
CA ASN A 830 1.08 -8.47 -49.63
C ASN A 830 2.59 -8.71 -49.41
N THR A 831 3.18 -7.95 -48.48
CA THR A 831 4.61 -8.01 -48.18
C THR A 831 4.86 -7.97 -46.68
N THR A 832 5.90 -8.64 -46.22
CA THR A 832 6.40 -8.57 -44.84
C THR A 832 7.60 -7.64 -44.71
N ASP A 833 8.07 -7.07 -45.83
CA ASP A 833 9.23 -6.20 -45.89
C ASP A 833 8.82 -4.74 -45.68
N ILE A 834 9.08 -4.24 -44.47
CA ILE A 834 8.77 -2.86 -44.10
C ILE A 834 9.64 -1.82 -44.82
N THR A 835 10.80 -2.21 -45.37
CA THR A 835 11.70 -1.27 -46.06
C THR A 835 11.09 -0.75 -47.37
N LYS A 836 10.16 -1.52 -47.94
CA LYS A 836 9.38 -1.16 -49.13
C LYS A 836 8.30 -0.11 -48.85
N PHE A 837 8.07 0.26 -47.59
CA PHE A 837 7.04 1.22 -47.22
C PHE A 837 7.48 2.66 -47.49
N THR A 838 7.44 3.08 -48.77
CA THR A 838 7.90 4.40 -49.25
C THR A 838 6.99 5.58 -48.87
N GLU A 839 5.77 5.34 -48.38
CA GLU A 839 4.87 6.39 -47.88
C GLU A 839 5.00 6.66 -46.37
N PHE A 840 5.82 5.86 -45.68
CA PHE A 840 6.19 6.05 -44.27
C PHE A 840 6.95 7.37 -43.97
N TYR A 841 7.17 8.18 -45.00
CA TYR A 841 8.07 9.32 -45.12
C TYR A 841 7.41 10.67 -44.78
N LYS A 842 6.15 10.67 -44.29
CA LYS A 842 5.39 11.91 -44.01
C LYS A 842 5.09 12.14 -42.52
N PHE A 843 5.59 11.29 -41.62
CA PHE A 843 5.25 11.37 -40.20
C PHE A 843 6.17 12.34 -39.46
N ALA A 844 5.70 13.56 -39.26
CA ALA A 844 6.31 14.56 -38.39
C ALA A 844 5.50 14.64 -37.08
N PRO A 845 6.12 14.88 -35.91
CA PRO A 845 5.44 15.08 -34.63
C PRO A 845 4.31 16.13 -34.68
N GLU A 846 4.39 17.08 -35.61
CA GLU A 846 3.49 18.23 -35.73
C GLU A 846 2.43 18.12 -36.84
N LYS A 847 2.45 17.04 -37.65
CA LYS A 847 1.47 16.87 -38.75
C LYS A 847 0.83 15.49 -38.70
N THR A 848 -0.49 15.49 -38.49
CA THR A 848 -1.43 14.34 -38.52
C THR A 848 -1.48 13.49 -37.23
N PRO A 849 -2.12 13.96 -36.14
CA PRO A 849 -2.34 13.12 -34.97
C PRO A 849 -3.47 12.11 -35.23
N PHE A 850 -3.12 10.88 -35.59
CA PHE A 850 -4.05 9.76 -35.76
C PHE A 850 -4.90 9.54 -34.51
N ALA A 851 -4.33 9.73 -33.33
CA ALA A 851 -5.08 9.64 -32.08
C ALA A 851 -6.23 10.66 -32.04
N THR A 852 -6.00 11.90 -32.48
CA THR A 852 -7.05 12.93 -32.52
C THR A 852 -8.13 12.58 -33.54
N GLN A 853 -7.73 12.10 -34.74
CA GLN A 853 -8.67 11.65 -35.76
C GLN A 853 -9.50 10.44 -35.28
N PHE A 854 -8.86 9.46 -34.65
CA PHE A 854 -9.50 8.30 -34.05
C PHE A 854 -10.59 8.71 -33.05
N PHE A 855 -10.27 9.60 -32.10
CA PHE A 855 -11.27 10.08 -31.14
C PHE A 855 -12.34 10.97 -31.79
N ALA A 856 -12.02 11.70 -32.86
CA ALA A 856 -12.98 12.55 -33.57
C ALA A 856 -14.02 11.74 -34.37
N GLN A 857 -13.65 10.56 -34.86
CA GLN A 857 -14.56 9.65 -35.58
C GLN A 857 -15.58 8.97 -34.65
N LEU A 858 -15.29 8.92 -33.35
CA LEU A 858 -16.15 8.27 -32.37
C LEU A 858 -17.23 9.23 -31.85
N SER A 859 -18.45 8.72 -31.71
CA SER A 859 -19.54 9.48 -31.10
C SER A 859 -19.15 9.93 -29.68
N PRO A 860 -19.62 11.08 -29.19
CA PRO A 860 -19.41 11.50 -27.80
C PRO A 860 -19.87 10.43 -26.80
N LYS A 861 -20.93 9.69 -27.14
CA LYS A 861 -21.56 8.65 -26.32
C LYS A 861 -20.66 7.42 -26.19
N ALA A 862 -20.11 6.94 -27.30
CA ALA A 862 -19.16 5.83 -27.32
C ALA A 862 -17.87 6.17 -26.55
N ARG A 863 -17.35 7.40 -26.70
CA ARG A 863 -16.18 7.88 -25.93
C ARG A 863 -16.46 7.90 -24.43
N LEU A 864 -17.60 8.47 -24.04
CA LEU A 864 -18.04 8.53 -22.66
C LEU A 864 -18.15 7.13 -22.04
N ALA A 865 -18.85 6.23 -22.74
CA ALA A 865 -19.07 4.86 -22.29
C ALA A 865 -17.76 4.09 -22.10
N THR A 866 -16.82 4.16 -23.07
CA THR A 866 -15.50 3.51 -22.92
C THR A 866 -14.73 4.04 -21.71
N PHE A 867 -14.76 5.36 -21.48
CA PHE A 867 -14.00 5.95 -20.38
C PHE A 867 -14.61 5.61 -19.01
N ILE A 868 -15.94 5.54 -18.91
CA ILE A 868 -16.64 5.00 -17.73
C ILE A 868 -16.18 3.58 -17.44
N GLN A 869 -16.25 2.72 -18.45
CA GLN A 869 -15.89 1.31 -18.32
C GLN A 869 -14.41 1.16 -17.92
N ALA A 870 -13.52 1.91 -18.55
CA ALA A 870 -12.09 1.91 -18.23
C ALA A 870 -11.82 2.39 -16.80
N TYR A 871 -12.54 3.39 -16.30
CA TYR A 871 -12.42 3.88 -14.92
C TYR A 871 -12.92 2.87 -13.89
N LYS A 872 -14.08 2.25 -14.13
CA LYS A 872 -14.65 1.21 -13.26
C LYS A 872 -13.76 -0.03 -13.23
N HIS A 873 -13.17 -0.39 -14.36
CA HIS A 873 -12.27 -1.55 -14.49
C HIS A 873 -10.78 -1.17 -14.34
N ARG A 874 -10.46 -0.02 -13.70
CA ARG A 874 -9.06 0.45 -13.58
C ARG A 874 -8.17 -0.53 -12.80
N GLN A 875 -8.73 -1.22 -11.82
CA GLN A 875 -8.07 -2.32 -11.11
C GLN A 875 -8.25 -3.64 -11.86
N ASN A 876 -7.20 -4.49 -11.84
CA ASN A 876 -7.26 -5.81 -12.49
C ASN A 876 -8.31 -6.73 -11.84
N SER A 877 -8.57 -6.61 -10.53
CA SER A 877 -9.65 -7.31 -9.81
C SER A 877 -11.01 -6.96 -10.39
N ALA A 878 -11.35 -5.66 -10.45
CA ALA A 878 -12.61 -5.18 -11.01
C ALA A 878 -12.83 -5.61 -12.47
N ARG A 879 -11.77 -5.62 -13.30
CA ARG A 879 -11.82 -6.16 -14.67
C ARG A 879 -12.17 -7.65 -14.70
N ARG A 880 -11.58 -8.43 -13.79
CA ARG A 880 -11.83 -9.88 -13.67
C ARG A 880 -13.25 -10.17 -13.21
N GLU A 881 -13.75 -9.41 -12.25
CA GLU A 881 -15.13 -9.51 -11.79
C GLU A 881 -16.12 -9.19 -12.92
N ALA A 882 -15.90 -8.08 -13.63
CA ALA A 882 -16.80 -7.66 -14.70
C ALA A 882 -16.87 -8.67 -15.86
N ALA A 883 -15.73 -9.26 -16.23
CA ALA A 883 -15.65 -10.28 -17.28
C ALA A 883 -16.23 -11.65 -16.86
N LYS A 884 -16.28 -11.93 -15.55
CA LYS A 884 -16.81 -13.19 -14.99
C LYS A 884 -18.26 -13.09 -14.52
N ALA A 885 -18.82 -11.89 -14.45
CA ALA A 885 -20.21 -11.67 -14.07
C ALA A 885 -21.16 -12.41 -15.02
N THR A 886 -22.31 -12.87 -14.49
CA THR A 886 -23.35 -13.54 -15.29
C THR A 886 -24.67 -12.77 -15.14
N PRO A 887 -25.13 -12.03 -16.17
CA PRO A 887 -24.47 -11.76 -17.46
C PRO A 887 -23.22 -10.87 -17.31
N THR A 888 -22.31 -10.92 -18.29
CA THR A 888 -21.07 -10.10 -18.28
C THR A 888 -21.41 -8.62 -18.17
N THR A 889 -20.68 -7.91 -17.33
CA THR A 889 -20.76 -6.44 -17.23
C THR A 889 -19.62 -5.75 -17.97
N PHE A 890 -18.76 -6.54 -18.65
CA PHE A 890 -17.83 -6.03 -19.65
C PHE A 890 -18.50 -5.98 -21.02
N PHE A 891 -18.50 -4.78 -21.63
CA PHE A 891 -19.08 -4.51 -22.93
C PHE A 891 -18.03 -4.09 -23.95
N GLU A 892 -18.36 -4.21 -25.23
CA GLU A 892 -17.46 -3.83 -26.33
C GLU A 892 -17.12 -2.33 -26.27
N PRO A 893 -15.83 -1.95 -26.24
CA PRO A 893 -15.43 -0.56 -26.16
C PRO A 893 -15.60 0.16 -27.50
N PHE A 894 -15.78 1.48 -27.43
CA PHE A 894 -15.91 2.39 -28.57
C PHE A 894 -17.08 2.06 -29.52
N SER A 895 -18.05 1.28 -29.06
CA SER A 895 -19.23 0.89 -29.83
C SER A 895 -20.46 1.68 -29.40
N ASP A 896 -21.14 2.29 -30.37
CA ASP A 896 -22.42 2.95 -30.12
C ASP A 896 -23.52 1.96 -29.72
N ALA A 897 -23.43 0.70 -30.16
CA ALA A 897 -24.40 -0.34 -29.82
C ALA A 897 -24.38 -0.71 -28.33
N THR A 898 -23.22 -0.62 -27.68
CA THR A 898 -23.04 -0.92 -26.24
C THR A 898 -23.00 0.33 -25.37
N ALA A 899 -22.79 1.51 -25.96
CA ALA A 899 -22.66 2.77 -25.21
C ALA A 899 -23.90 3.05 -24.33
N ASP A 900 -25.09 2.80 -24.88
CA ASP A 900 -26.35 2.94 -24.13
C ASP A 900 -26.44 2.02 -22.92
N GLN A 901 -25.95 0.78 -23.02
CA GLN A 901 -26.00 -0.21 -21.94
C GLN A 901 -25.03 0.16 -20.81
N ILE A 902 -23.84 0.64 -21.15
CA ILE A 902 -22.84 1.08 -20.16
C ILE A 902 -23.35 2.32 -19.41
N ILE A 903 -23.87 3.30 -20.15
CA ILE A 903 -24.36 4.56 -19.56
C ILE A 903 -25.62 4.29 -18.72
N SER A 904 -26.57 3.49 -19.21
CA SER A 904 -27.80 3.18 -18.49
C SER A 904 -27.53 2.52 -17.15
N LEU A 905 -26.58 1.58 -17.10
CA LEU A 905 -26.23 0.85 -15.87
C LEU A 905 -25.77 1.82 -14.77
N GLN A 906 -24.94 2.80 -15.13
CA GLN A 906 -24.46 3.81 -14.16
C GLN A 906 -25.50 4.89 -13.84
N PHE A 907 -26.28 5.31 -14.83
CA PHE A 907 -27.31 6.32 -14.67
C PHE A 907 -28.43 5.81 -13.74
N ASP A 908 -28.96 4.63 -14.03
CA ASP A 908 -30.08 4.04 -13.29
C ASP A 908 -29.69 3.66 -11.86
N GLU A 909 -28.47 3.16 -11.66
CA GLU A 909 -27.91 2.85 -10.34
C GLU A 909 -27.83 4.11 -9.47
N TYR A 910 -27.26 5.20 -10.00
CA TYR A 910 -27.17 6.46 -9.26
C TYR A 910 -28.54 7.04 -8.88
N VAL A 911 -29.47 7.12 -9.84
CA VAL A 911 -30.81 7.67 -9.61
C VAL A 911 -31.54 6.84 -8.56
N SER A 912 -31.51 5.52 -8.69
CA SER A 912 -32.19 4.60 -7.76
C SER A 912 -31.63 4.70 -6.34
N ASP A 913 -30.31 4.78 -6.19
CA ASP A 913 -29.65 4.91 -4.90
C ASP A 913 -29.96 6.24 -4.20
N GLN A 914 -29.96 7.35 -4.95
CA GLN A 914 -30.28 8.66 -4.38
C GLN A 914 -31.76 8.76 -3.97
N LEU A 915 -32.68 8.26 -4.81
CA LEU A 915 -34.11 8.21 -4.48
C LEU A 915 -34.34 7.38 -3.22
N LYS A 916 -33.75 6.19 -3.13
CA LYS A 916 -33.85 5.32 -1.95
C LYS A 916 -33.35 6.00 -0.68
N ARG A 917 -32.17 6.61 -0.71
CA ARG A 917 -31.59 7.33 0.44
C ARG A 917 -32.50 8.46 0.95
N GLN A 918 -33.14 9.20 0.05
CA GLN A 918 -34.03 10.31 0.44
C GLN A 918 -35.40 9.82 0.93
N VAL A 919 -35.95 8.78 0.30
CA VAL A 919 -37.16 8.09 0.79
C VAL A 919 -36.97 7.57 2.21
N ASP A 920 -35.86 6.88 2.47
CA ASP A 920 -35.54 6.32 3.78
C ASP A 920 -35.47 7.42 4.86
N LYS A 921 -34.90 8.59 4.54
CA LYS A 921 -34.87 9.75 5.44
C LYS A 921 -36.26 10.29 5.76
N ILE A 922 -37.14 10.39 4.78
CA ILE A 922 -38.52 10.86 4.96
C ILE A 922 -39.26 9.88 5.88
N ILE A 923 -39.21 8.57 5.58
CA ILE A 923 -39.85 7.53 6.39
C ILE A 923 -39.34 7.56 7.84
N ASP A 924 -38.02 7.64 8.05
CA ASP A 924 -37.42 7.72 9.38
C ASP A 924 -37.86 8.99 10.15
N SER A 925 -38.05 10.12 9.47
CA SER A 925 -38.54 11.36 10.09
C SER A 925 -39.96 11.23 10.64
N TYR A 926 -40.87 10.59 9.89
CA TYR A 926 -42.24 10.34 10.34
C TYR A 926 -42.29 9.30 11.46
N ASN A 927 -41.47 8.25 11.38
CA ASN A 927 -41.33 7.26 12.47
C ASN A 927 -40.84 7.91 13.77
N LYS A 928 -39.97 8.92 13.72
CA LYS A 928 -39.55 9.68 14.91
C LYS A 928 -40.68 10.52 15.51
N LEU A 929 -41.56 11.10 14.67
CA LEU A 929 -42.70 11.89 15.11
C LEU A 929 -43.77 11.04 15.81
N THR A 930 -44.15 9.89 15.24
CA THR A 930 -45.11 8.94 15.88
C THR A 930 -44.59 8.40 17.20
N ASN A 931 -43.29 8.09 17.31
CA ASN A 931 -42.70 7.62 18.57
C ASN A 931 -42.75 8.67 19.70
N ASN A 932 -42.74 9.97 19.39
CA ASN A 932 -42.87 11.03 20.40
C ASN A 932 -44.31 11.18 20.93
N ALA A 933 -45.33 10.77 20.16
CA ALA A 933 -46.74 10.85 20.56
C ALA A 933 -47.07 9.91 21.74
N VAL A 934 -46.49 8.71 21.77
CA VAL A 934 -46.69 7.73 22.87
C VAL A 934 -46.12 8.25 24.20
N GLY A 935 -44.94 8.89 24.17
CA GLY A 935 -44.37 9.53 25.35
C GLY A 935 -45.20 10.69 25.86
N LEU A 936 -45.85 11.44 24.95
CA LEU A 936 -46.77 12.52 25.30
C LEU A 936 -48.05 11.97 25.93
N ALA A 937 -48.65 10.93 25.35
CA ALA A 937 -49.85 10.27 25.89
C ALA A 937 -49.61 9.69 27.30
N PHE A 938 -48.46 9.04 27.51
CA PHE A 938 -48.08 8.53 28.85
C PHE A 938 -47.86 9.66 29.87
N TRP A 939 -47.27 10.78 29.44
CA TRP A 939 -47.08 11.96 30.29
C TRP A 939 -48.42 12.57 30.71
N GLN A 940 -49.33 12.77 29.75
CA GLN A 940 -50.65 13.41 29.91
C GLN A 940 -51.75 12.52 30.50
N ALA A 941 -51.49 11.22 30.73
CA ALA A 941 -52.47 10.32 31.30
C ALA A 941 -52.86 10.78 32.72
N ASN A 942 -54.16 11.06 32.91
CA ASN A 942 -54.71 11.61 34.16
C ASN A 942 -55.22 10.52 35.12
N SER A 943 -55.21 9.25 34.68
CA SER A 943 -55.53 8.11 35.52
C SER A 943 -54.45 7.02 35.41
N ALA A 944 -54.23 6.29 36.51
CA ALA A 944 -53.26 5.20 36.54
C ALA A 944 -53.64 4.08 35.55
N ASP A 945 -54.93 3.86 35.31
CA ASP A 945 -55.43 2.85 34.37
C ASP A 945 -55.15 3.23 32.91
N GLU A 946 -55.25 4.52 32.59
CA GLU A 946 -54.89 5.05 31.27
C GLU A 946 -53.39 4.96 31.01
N ALA A 947 -52.57 5.37 32.00
CA ALA A 947 -51.11 5.25 31.90
C ALA A 947 -50.65 3.79 31.72
N ALA A 948 -51.27 2.86 32.45
CA ALA A 948 -51.03 1.43 32.29
C ALA A 948 -51.48 0.91 30.92
N GLY A 949 -52.62 1.40 30.40
CA GLY A 949 -53.11 1.10 29.05
C GLY A 949 -52.15 1.55 27.94
N VAL A 950 -51.53 2.73 28.05
CA VAL A 950 -50.51 3.21 27.10
C VAL A 950 -49.31 2.27 27.06
N LEU A 951 -48.80 1.85 28.22
CA LEU A 951 -47.67 0.92 28.30
C LEU A 951 -48.02 -0.45 27.70
N MET A 952 -49.21 -0.96 28.02
CA MET A 952 -49.67 -2.28 27.59
C MET A 952 -49.93 -2.38 26.08
N LEU A 953 -50.54 -1.35 25.48
CA LEU A 953 -50.92 -1.39 24.06
C LEU A 953 -49.80 -0.93 23.12
N ASP A 954 -49.11 0.17 23.44
CA ASP A 954 -48.28 0.88 22.45
C ASP A 954 -46.78 0.80 22.77
N VAL A 955 -46.39 0.45 23.99
CA VAL A 955 -44.97 0.26 24.34
C VAL A 955 -44.54 -1.19 24.21
N LYS A 956 -45.37 -2.14 24.66
CA LYS A 956 -45.25 -3.62 24.56
C LYS A 956 -43.97 -4.28 25.11
N PHE A 957 -42.77 -3.73 24.94
CA PHE A 957 -41.47 -4.31 25.34
C PHE A 957 -40.54 -3.27 26.00
N ARG A 958 -39.89 -3.64 27.11
CA ARG A 958 -38.88 -2.81 27.82
C ARG A 958 -37.54 -2.85 27.11
N GLY A 959 -37.43 -2.11 26.01
CA GLY A 959 -36.24 -2.05 25.15
C GLY A 959 -36.53 -1.48 23.76
N ALA A 960 -37.81 -1.43 23.37
CA ALA A 960 -38.24 -0.72 22.18
C ALA A 960 -37.89 0.78 22.29
N LYS A 961 -37.64 1.44 21.14
CA LYS A 961 -37.41 2.90 21.09
C LYS A 961 -38.56 3.68 21.76
N VAL A 962 -39.78 3.14 21.71
CA VAL A 962 -40.98 3.71 22.34
C VAL A 962 -40.92 3.68 23.88
N TYR A 963 -40.31 2.65 24.50
CA TYR A 963 -40.14 2.57 25.96
C TYR A 963 -39.26 3.72 26.50
N THR A 964 -38.26 4.12 25.72
CA THR A 964 -37.40 5.27 26.07
C THR A 964 -38.21 6.58 26.15
N GLN A 965 -39.32 6.69 25.42
CA GLN A 965 -40.17 7.87 25.44
C GLN A 965 -41.04 7.94 26.71
N ALA A 966 -41.48 6.79 27.24
CA ALA A 966 -42.11 6.73 28.57
C ALA A 966 -41.13 7.10 29.70
N ILE A 967 -39.85 6.71 29.58
CA ILE A 967 -38.80 7.15 30.52
C ILE A 967 -38.60 8.67 30.44
N LYS A 968 -38.49 9.23 29.22
CA LYS A 968 -38.33 10.67 29.01
C LYS A 968 -39.53 11.48 29.51
N ALA A 969 -40.74 10.94 29.43
CA ALA A 969 -41.93 11.57 29.99
C ALA A 969 -41.77 11.84 31.50
N LEU A 970 -41.23 10.88 32.26
CA LEU A 970 -41.00 11.02 33.70
C LEU A 970 -39.80 11.92 34.07
N GLN A 971 -38.97 12.29 33.10
CA GLN A 971 -37.90 13.28 33.27
C GLN A 971 -38.42 14.72 33.15
N LYS A 972 -39.72 14.92 32.89
CA LYS A 972 -40.36 16.23 32.91
C LYS A 972 -40.96 16.54 34.29
N PRO A 973 -40.75 17.75 34.84
CA PRO A 973 -41.27 18.10 36.16
C PRO A 973 -42.81 18.08 36.20
N GLN A 974 -43.38 17.94 37.41
CA GLN A 974 -44.83 18.02 37.67
C GLN A 974 -45.66 16.96 36.89
N THR A 975 -45.17 15.73 36.80
CA THR A 975 -45.97 14.65 36.18
C THR A 975 -47.05 14.19 37.16
N GLU A 976 -48.33 14.27 36.76
CA GLU A 976 -49.44 13.70 37.54
C GLU A 976 -49.27 12.19 37.67
N LEU A 977 -49.58 11.64 38.86
CA LEU A 977 -49.43 10.22 39.19
C LEU A 977 -47.98 9.71 38.99
N ALA A 978 -46.99 10.56 39.27
CA ALA A 978 -45.58 10.22 39.10
C ALA A 978 -45.19 8.92 39.81
N LYS A 979 -45.67 8.72 41.04
CA LYS A 979 -45.40 7.51 41.84
C LYS A 979 -45.89 6.26 41.10
N GLU A 980 -47.14 6.25 40.68
CA GLU A 980 -47.80 5.14 40.00
C GLU A 980 -47.14 4.85 38.65
N LYS A 981 -46.82 5.89 37.86
CA LYS A 981 -46.16 5.75 36.56
C LYS A 981 -44.72 5.23 36.67
N ILE A 982 -43.98 5.65 37.70
CA ILE A 982 -42.64 5.12 38.00
C ILE A 982 -42.74 3.65 38.41
N GLU A 983 -43.68 3.32 39.28
CA GLU A 983 -43.92 1.94 39.74
C GLU A 983 -44.26 1.01 38.57
N MET A 984 -45.13 1.44 37.65
CA MET A 984 -45.47 0.70 36.44
C MET A 984 -44.26 0.37 35.56
N LEU A 985 -43.32 1.31 35.37
CA LEU A 985 -42.13 1.07 34.55
C LEU A 985 -41.11 0.15 35.24
N ILE A 986 -40.95 0.30 36.55
CA ILE A 986 -39.99 -0.46 37.37
C ILE A 986 -40.50 -1.89 37.57
N LYS A 987 -41.68 -2.06 38.17
CA LYS A 987 -42.25 -3.38 38.47
C LYS A 987 -42.77 -4.08 37.23
N GLY A 988 -43.19 -3.33 36.21
CA GLY A 988 -43.73 -3.89 34.98
C GLY A 988 -45.12 -4.47 35.06
N THR A 989 -45.74 -4.33 36.23
CA THR A 989 -47.06 -4.82 36.55
C THR A 989 -47.82 -3.71 37.25
N TRP A 990 -49.14 -3.68 37.06
CA TRP A 990 -50.03 -2.75 37.76
C TRP A 990 -51.32 -3.45 38.10
N LYS A 991 -51.76 -3.40 39.37
CA LYS A 991 -52.95 -4.12 39.86
C LYS A 991 -53.00 -5.61 39.44
N GLY A 992 -51.85 -6.28 39.41
CA GLY A 992 -51.74 -7.70 39.01
C GLY A 992 -51.71 -7.98 37.50
N VAL A 993 -51.86 -6.96 36.64
CA VAL A 993 -51.77 -7.08 35.17
C VAL A 993 -50.34 -6.82 34.71
N LYS A 994 -49.78 -7.71 33.87
CA LYS A 994 -48.47 -7.52 33.24
C LYS A 994 -48.58 -6.49 32.11
N LEU A 995 -47.77 -5.42 32.18
CA LEU A 995 -47.80 -4.31 31.22
C LEU A 995 -46.89 -4.50 30.01
N PHE A 996 -45.97 -5.47 30.07
CA PHE A 996 -44.98 -5.71 29.02
C PHE A 996 -44.90 -7.20 28.68
N GLN A 997 -44.67 -7.52 27.41
CA GLN A 997 -44.57 -8.89 26.90
C GLN A 997 -43.13 -9.41 26.84
N ASP A 998 -42.22 -8.85 27.64
CA ASP A 998 -40.83 -9.26 27.67
C ASP A 998 -40.68 -10.76 28.01
N ASP A 999 -39.81 -11.45 27.26
CA ASP A 999 -39.45 -12.86 27.46
C ASP A 999 -38.28 -12.97 28.45
N PHE A 1000 -38.59 -13.37 29.68
CA PHE A 1000 -37.62 -13.52 30.76
C PHE A 1000 -37.04 -14.94 30.86
N SER A 1001 -37.36 -15.85 29.93
CA SER A 1001 -36.88 -17.24 29.94
C SER A 1001 -35.35 -17.39 29.91
N LYS A 1002 -34.61 -16.34 29.55
CA LYS A 1002 -33.14 -16.31 29.52
C LYS A 1002 -32.48 -15.60 30.72
N LEU A 1003 -33.24 -14.94 31.60
CA LEU A 1003 -32.72 -14.16 32.74
C LEU A 1003 -33.73 -14.19 33.91
N PRO A 1004 -33.70 -15.21 34.78
CA PRO A 1004 -34.71 -15.40 35.84
C PRO A 1004 -34.69 -14.34 36.95
N GLU A 1005 -33.60 -13.57 37.08
CA GLU A 1005 -33.38 -12.64 38.21
C GLU A 1005 -33.93 -11.21 37.98
N LYS A 1006 -34.59 -10.90 36.85
CA LYS A 1006 -34.95 -9.51 36.48
C LYS A 1006 -36.40 -9.30 36.07
N GLU A 1007 -37.36 -9.66 36.92
CA GLU A 1007 -38.76 -9.23 36.74
C GLU A 1007 -38.92 -7.69 36.83
N ILE A 1008 -37.98 -7.04 37.53
CA ILE A 1008 -37.96 -5.59 37.79
C ILE A 1008 -36.93 -4.91 36.87
N TRP A 1009 -37.32 -3.81 36.24
CA TRP A 1009 -36.41 -2.96 35.48
C TRP A 1009 -35.61 -2.04 36.41
N ILE A 1010 -34.29 -2.12 36.31
CA ILE A 1010 -33.35 -1.29 37.09
C ILE A 1010 -32.81 -0.18 36.18
N PRO A 1011 -33.20 1.10 36.38
CA PRO A 1011 -32.69 2.21 35.56
C PRO A 1011 -31.19 2.42 35.77
N SER A 1012 -30.53 2.95 34.74
CA SER A 1012 -29.15 3.47 34.88
C SER A 1012 -29.14 4.66 35.84
N ARG A 1013 -28.02 4.87 36.56
CA ARG A 1013 -27.86 6.00 37.49
C ARG A 1013 -28.19 7.35 36.84
N GLN A 1014 -27.86 7.53 35.55
CA GLN A 1014 -28.16 8.76 34.82
C GLN A 1014 -29.67 8.98 34.59
N ASN A 1015 -30.40 7.94 34.21
CA ASN A 1015 -31.85 8.04 34.04
C ASN A 1015 -32.55 8.18 35.39
N LEU A 1016 -32.09 7.45 36.41
CA LEU A 1016 -32.59 7.54 37.78
C LEU A 1016 -32.42 8.96 38.34
N TYR A 1017 -31.23 9.55 38.20
CA TYR A 1017 -30.95 10.94 38.59
C TYR A 1017 -31.93 11.94 37.96
N ARG A 1018 -32.12 11.86 36.63
CA ARG A 1018 -33.00 12.78 35.90
C ARG A 1018 -34.46 12.68 36.33
N ILE A 1019 -34.94 11.46 36.60
CA ILE A 1019 -36.31 11.25 37.08
C ILE A 1019 -36.44 11.72 38.53
N ILE A 1020 -35.46 11.42 39.41
CA ILE A 1020 -35.46 11.89 40.80
C ILE A 1020 -35.50 13.41 40.85
N ILE A 1021 -34.68 14.12 40.09
CA ILE A 1021 -34.71 15.60 40.05
C ILE A 1021 -36.06 16.11 39.57
N ALA A 1022 -36.58 15.54 38.48
CA ALA A 1022 -37.86 15.99 37.92
C ALA A 1022 -39.04 15.76 38.89
N GLN A 1023 -39.00 14.68 39.68
CA GLN A 1023 -40.08 14.28 40.59
C GLN A 1023 -39.73 14.48 42.08
N LYS A 1024 -38.67 15.22 42.42
CA LYS A 1024 -38.19 15.37 43.82
C LYS A 1024 -39.27 15.95 44.74
N GLY A 1025 -40.16 16.78 44.18
CA GLY A 1025 -41.31 17.37 44.90
C GLY A 1025 -42.55 16.48 45.01
N SER A 1026 -42.66 15.40 44.23
CA SER A 1026 -43.86 14.53 44.17
C SER A 1026 -43.62 13.10 44.69
N VAL A 1027 -42.37 12.64 44.74
CA VAL A 1027 -42.00 11.31 45.23
C VAL A 1027 -40.86 11.41 46.24
N ASN A 1028 -41.09 10.94 47.47
CA ASN A 1028 -40.12 11.01 48.57
C ASN A 1028 -39.05 9.90 48.50
N ALA A 1029 -37.95 10.09 49.25
CA ALA A 1029 -36.82 9.16 49.31
C ALA A 1029 -37.23 7.73 49.72
N ALA A 1030 -38.13 7.59 50.71
CA ALA A 1030 -38.59 6.30 51.19
C ALA A 1030 -39.26 5.47 50.09
N THR A 1031 -40.10 6.09 49.26
CA THR A 1031 -40.76 5.44 48.11
C THR A 1031 -39.75 4.98 47.06
N TRP A 1032 -38.71 5.77 46.79
CA TRP A 1032 -37.64 5.38 45.88
C TRP A 1032 -36.81 4.21 46.40
N ILE A 1033 -36.50 4.19 47.71
CA ILE A 1033 -35.75 3.11 48.36
C ILE A 1033 -36.56 1.80 48.35
N GLU A 1034 -37.89 1.89 48.54
CA GLU A 1034 -38.80 0.74 48.43
C GLU A 1034 -38.82 0.17 47.00
N LEU A 1035 -38.88 1.03 45.97
CA LEU A 1035 -38.93 0.61 44.58
C LEU A 1035 -37.58 0.09 44.05
N LEU A 1036 -36.46 0.63 44.54
CA LEU A 1036 -35.10 0.28 44.11
C LEU A 1036 -34.14 0.08 45.31
N PRO A 1037 -34.29 -1.03 46.08
CA PRO A 1037 -33.47 -1.27 47.27
C PRO A 1037 -31.97 -1.31 46.98
N SER A 1038 -31.58 -1.80 45.80
CA SER A 1038 -30.19 -1.85 45.33
C SER A 1038 -29.52 -0.48 45.15
N TYR A 1039 -30.31 0.60 45.06
CA TYR A 1039 -29.83 1.98 44.97
C TYR A 1039 -29.97 2.77 46.27
N LYS A 1040 -30.27 2.13 47.41
CA LYS A 1040 -30.54 2.81 48.70
C LYS A 1040 -29.55 3.93 49.01
N SER A 1041 -28.25 3.62 49.10
CA SER A 1041 -27.21 4.62 49.40
C SER A 1041 -27.13 5.74 48.35
N TYR A 1042 -27.36 5.42 47.08
CA TYR A 1042 -27.37 6.44 46.01
C TYR A 1042 -28.57 7.38 46.15
N ILE A 1043 -29.76 6.85 46.45
CA ILE A 1043 -30.99 7.61 46.63
C ILE A 1043 -30.92 8.49 47.88
N GLU A 1044 -30.45 7.96 49.01
CA GLU A 1044 -30.24 8.73 50.25
C GLU A 1044 -29.37 9.97 49.99
N HIS A 1045 -28.26 9.80 49.27
CA HIS A 1045 -27.39 10.90 48.86
C HIS A 1045 -28.05 11.92 47.91
N GLN A 1046 -29.08 11.57 47.12
CA GLN A 1046 -29.77 12.53 46.23
C GLN A 1046 -30.85 13.36 46.96
N PHE A 1047 -31.28 12.90 48.14
CA PHE A 1047 -32.26 13.60 48.99
C PHE A 1047 -31.62 14.28 50.21
N ASP A 1048 -30.31 14.09 50.41
CA ASP A 1048 -29.51 14.82 51.39
C ASP A 1048 -28.91 16.09 50.74
N ASP A 1049 -29.55 17.23 51.00
CA ASP A 1049 -29.15 18.52 50.43
C ASP A 1049 -27.78 18.99 50.98
N GLU A 1050 -27.40 18.57 52.19
CA GLU A 1050 -26.10 18.91 52.80
C GLU A 1050 -24.97 18.11 52.14
N TYR A 1051 -25.18 16.81 51.90
CA TYR A 1051 -24.27 15.96 51.13
C TYR A 1051 -24.09 16.48 49.69
N LEU A 1052 -25.18 16.89 49.03
CA LEU A 1052 -25.12 17.43 47.66
C LEU A 1052 -24.41 18.78 47.61
N ALA A 1053 -24.67 19.67 48.57
CA ALA A 1053 -23.99 20.96 48.67
C ALA A 1053 -22.49 20.78 48.88
N ARG A 1054 -22.08 19.85 49.76
CA ARG A 1054 -20.67 19.49 49.97
C ARG A 1054 -20.04 18.94 48.70
N ARG A 1055 -20.70 18.02 47.99
CA ARG A 1055 -20.20 17.45 46.73
C ARG A 1055 -20.11 18.48 45.60
N LEU A 1056 -21.04 19.42 45.53
CA LEU A 1056 -20.99 20.54 44.59
C LEU A 1056 -19.84 21.49 44.91
N HIS A 1057 -19.56 21.72 46.19
CA HIS A 1057 -18.42 22.51 46.64
C HIS A 1057 -17.09 21.81 46.32
N GLU A 1058 -16.94 20.53 46.64
CA GLU A 1058 -15.78 19.70 46.26
C GLU A 1058 -15.56 19.68 44.74
N ALA A 1059 -16.62 19.51 43.94
CA ALA A 1059 -16.53 19.52 42.48
C ALA A 1059 -16.25 20.92 41.90
N TRP A 1060 -16.64 21.98 42.62
CA TRP A 1060 -16.28 23.36 42.27
C TRP A 1060 -14.81 23.64 42.60
N GLU A 1061 -14.33 23.23 43.78
CA GLU A 1061 -12.92 23.29 44.16
C GLU A 1061 -12.03 22.49 43.20
N GLU A 1062 -12.41 21.27 42.82
CA GLU A 1062 -11.70 20.48 41.81
C GLU A 1062 -11.66 21.16 40.43
N ARG A 1063 -12.71 21.92 40.07
CA ARG A 1063 -12.75 22.68 38.81
C ARG A 1063 -11.93 23.96 38.87
N GLU A 1064 -11.88 24.63 40.02
CA GLU A 1064 -11.02 25.79 40.25
C GLU A 1064 -9.54 25.37 40.30
N LEU A 1065 -9.20 24.26 40.95
CA LEU A 1065 -7.86 23.67 40.94
C LEU A 1065 -7.39 23.29 39.53
N LYS A 1066 -8.32 22.80 38.68
CA LYS A 1066 -8.05 22.49 37.26
C LYS A 1066 -8.01 23.71 36.33
N ARG A 1067 -8.48 24.88 36.79
CA ARG A 1067 -8.43 26.14 36.03
C ARG A 1067 -7.25 27.03 36.43
N GLY A 1068 -6.69 26.80 37.63
CA GLY A 1068 -5.49 27.48 38.13
C GLY A 1068 -4.16 26.81 37.78
N HIS A 1069 -4.17 25.76 36.96
CA HIS A 1069 -2.97 25.07 36.45
C HIS A 1069 -2.88 25.18 34.93
#